data_AF-A0A2T0N9L6-F1
#
_entry.id   AF-A0A2T0N9L6-F1
#
_cell.length_a   1.000
_cell.length_b   1.000
_cell.length_c   1.000
_cell.angle_alpha   90.00
_cell.angle_beta   90.00
_cell.angle_gamma   90.00
#
_symmetry.space_group_name_H-M   'P 1'
#
loop_
_entity.id
_entity.type
_entity.pdbx_description
1 polymer ?
#
loop_
_entity_poly.entity_id
_entity_poly.type
_entity_poly.pdbx_seq_one_letter_code
_entity_poly.pdbx_strand_id
1 'polypeptide(L)'
;MDDTEGGITFPRTATCIIFSAAFFLQYSFVAITRQWNASMGANDMTSPENRHPTGRRTRVTGLIALCVLVLIGIAAIRDITPTAVSPADAPDRTFSAERAFTQVERIAVAPHPVGTAEHARVRDHLVGELRRLGLKPEVQEAVGVAPRGERGEPVTAGRVYNIVAVIPGTAPTGRVFVTAHYDSVPEGPGANDDGAGTASAIETARALVAAGTRLRNDVVFLITDAEETGLLGSEAFVKSHPLATGRNVVLNNEARGSKGPVLMFRSTEPNAGLISTYGSAAPLPVADSVYAELMKLLNNDTDFTAFEPGGMAVLDSAYANAGTLYHSVLDDPAHVDLAALQQMGDNTLALVRAFGSADLARLTSGNDNLVYFNLPPGLLIRYPAWAATGLAVLALLAALALILLARRRGVVTLRRTLLGTALALIPIAAGAGAGVYFWDLLKAIRPALNGTATTTPYRPELLWLAVLTLATAILITWYALLRRRIGTTELSLGILTWAALIALGLGLVSPGASHLAAWPTLGAALGGLAALHCPPRRRALALTTGLVPAALILLPSAWNTLPTGLQYVGYAPIPLMILFTGLLLPLIETVWPHRRSPLIPLTALTVSIALLAAGLLVEPFDKEHPRRTSLAYGLDADTGQAVWLTSENPDEWARRYGGTTATGHPQAELWGGGSKLLSPAKPATLPAPTLQVLAHTTSRGERTLRVRIRSERGANTIALRVDGGTAAVRALTVEGRTITADPAGFAFHAPGPGGVEATLTVAATNDELRLRVTDISPNPSEMSALPGFIAPPGWLFLGDTKISVTKAYPL
;
A
#
# COMPACT_ATOMS: atom_id res chain seq x y z
N MET A 1 -10.63 -7.17 -55.60
CA MET A 1 -9.74 -6.58 -56.60
C MET A 1 -8.67 -5.78 -55.86
N ASP A 2 -7.57 -6.34 -55.38
CA ASP A 2 -7.12 -7.71 -55.14
C ASP A 2 -5.94 -7.55 -54.17
N ASP A 3 -6.00 -8.30 -53.06
CA ASP A 3 -4.91 -9.09 -52.50
C ASP A 3 -3.48 -8.57 -52.54
N THR A 4 -2.92 -8.33 -51.36
CA THR A 4 -1.67 -8.99 -50.92
C THR A 4 -1.57 -8.93 -49.39
N GLU A 5 -1.69 -10.11 -48.78
CA GLU A 5 -1.50 -10.39 -47.36
C GLU A 5 -0.07 -10.12 -46.88
N GLY A 6 0.07 -9.65 -45.64
CA GLY A 6 1.36 -9.44 -44.99
C GLY A 6 1.22 -9.27 -43.48
N GLY A 7 0.53 -10.21 -42.81
CA GLY A 7 0.42 -10.25 -41.36
C GLY A 7 1.74 -10.62 -40.68
N ILE A 8 2.31 -9.71 -39.90
CA ILE A 8 3.45 -9.98 -39.01
C ILE A 8 2.90 -10.31 -37.63
N THR A 9 2.81 -11.60 -37.33
CA THR A 9 2.56 -12.14 -35.98
C THR A 9 3.81 -12.06 -35.12
N PHE A 10 3.74 -11.37 -33.97
CA PHE A 10 4.78 -11.40 -32.93
C PHE A 10 4.72 -12.72 -32.12
N PRO A 11 5.85 -13.36 -31.77
CA PRO A 11 5.84 -14.68 -31.17
C PRO A 11 5.65 -14.66 -29.64
N ARG A 12 4.75 -15.52 -29.16
CA ARG A 12 4.57 -15.93 -27.75
C ARG A 12 5.70 -16.87 -27.28
N THR A 13 6.96 -16.42 -27.26
CA THR A 13 8.13 -17.31 -27.02
C THR A 13 8.69 -17.34 -25.60
N ALA A 14 8.12 -16.61 -24.62
CA ALA A 14 8.55 -16.72 -23.22
C ALA A 14 7.85 -17.86 -22.43
N THR A 15 6.65 -18.28 -22.85
CA THR A 15 5.85 -19.30 -22.14
C THR A 15 6.13 -20.73 -22.60
N CYS A 16 6.59 -20.92 -23.85
CA CYS A 16 6.84 -22.27 -24.42
C CYS A 16 8.12 -22.96 -23.92
N ILE A 17 9.11 -22.21 -23.43
CA ILE A 17 10.36 -22.79 -22.91
C ILE A 17 10.13 -23.47 -21.56
N ILE A 18 9.16 -23.00 -20.77
CA ILE A 18 8.79 -23.59 -19.48
C ILE A 18 7.91 -24.85 -19.66
N PHE A 19 7.05 -24.89 -20.69
CA PHE A 19 6.21 -26.05 -20.96
C PHE A 19 6.93 -27.21 -21.67
N SER A 20 7.93 -26.93 -22.51
CA SER A 20 8.68 -27.99 -23.22
C SER A 20 9.58 -28.80 -22.28
N ALA A 21 10.03 -28.22 -21.17
CA ALA A 21 10.81 -28.92 -20.13
C ALA A 21 9.97 -29.93 -19.33
N ALA A 22 8.65 -29.70 -19.18
CA ALA A 22 7.75 -30.60 -18.48
C ALA A 22 7.42 -31.86 -19.30
N PHE A 23 7.33 -31.75 -20.64
CA PHE A 23 7.01 -32.88 -21.52
C PHE A 23 8.19 -33.84 -21.75
N PHE A 24 9.44 -33.31 -21.76
CA PHE A 24 10.66 -34.12 -21.90
C PHE A 24 10.97 -34.99 -20.66
N LEU A 25 10.47 -34.58 -19.48
CA LEU A 25 10.62 -35.32 -18.22
C LEU A 25 9.68 -36.54 -18.12
N GLN A 26 8.59 -36.58 -18.89
CA GLN A 26 7.63 -37.68 -18.85
C GLN A 26 8.04 -38.87 -19.74
N TYR A 27 8.70 -38.62 -20.88
CA TYR A 27 9.19 -39.68 -21.79
C TYR A 27 10.56 -40.27 -21.40
N SER A 28 11.40 -39.51 -20.69
CA SER A 28 12.72 -39.99 -20.24
C SER A 28 12.65 -40.98 -19.07
N PHE A 29 11.50 -41.09 -18.39
CA PHE A 29 11.32 -41.90 -17.19
C PHE A 29 11.12 -43.42 -17.47
N VAL A 30 10.64 -43.77 -18.67
CA VAL A 30 10.36 -45.17 -19.08
C VAL A 30 11.61 -45.84 -19.68
N ALA A 31 12.52 -45.07 -20.29
CA ALA A 31 13.76 -45.61 -20.86
C ALA A 31 14.84 -45.89 -19.79
N ILE A 32 14.91 -45.07 -18.73
CA ILE A 32 15.95 -45.17 -17.69
C ILE A 32 15.68 -46.33 -16.70
N THR A 33 14.44 -46.74 -16.53
CA THR A 33 14.07 -47.85 -15.63
C THR A 33 14.38 -49.23 -16.21
N ARG A 34 14.42 -49.40 -17.55
CA ARG A 34 14.77 -50.67 -18.20
C ARG A 34 16.28 -50.96 -18.22
N GLN A 35 17.13 -49.94 -18.19
CA GLN A 35 18.59 -50.11 -18.21
C GLN A 35 19.20 -50.30 -16.80
N TRP A 36 18.38 -50.20 -15.75
CA TRP A 36 18.85 -50.21 -14.36
C TRP A 36 18.89 -51.60 -13.69
N ASN A 37 18.26 -52.62 -14.29
CA ASN A 37 18.23 -53.98 -13.72
C ASN A 37 19.44 -54.86 -14.12
N ALA A 38 20.37 -54.38 -14.95
CA ALA A 38 21.43 -55.22 -15.52
C ALA A 38 22.82 -55.09 -14.85
N SER A 39 22.99 -54.33 -13.75
CA SER A 39 24.33 -54.07 -13.19
C SER A 39 24.45 -54.25 -11.66
N MET A 40 23.74 -55.22 -11.08
CA MET A 40 24.05 -55.69 -9.72
C MET A 40 25.09 -56.82 -9.77
N GLY A 41 26.35 -56.43 -9.90
CA GLY A 41 27.50 -57.27 -9.58
C GLY A 41 28.01 -56.92 -8.19
N ALA A 42 28.12 -57.93 -7.33
CA ALA A 42 28.64 -57.87 -5.97
C ALA A 42 30.04 -57.23 -5.90
N ASN A 43 30.30 -56.43 -4.85
CA ASN A 43 31.48 -56.65 -4.00
C ASN A 43 31.53 -55.74 -2.76
N ASP A 44 31.60 -56.45 -1.65
CA ASP A 44 32.56 -56.34 -0.55
C ASP A 44 32.36 -55.32 0.59
N MET A 45 32.31 -55.92 1.79
CA MET A 45 32.17 -55.31 3.09
C MET A 45 33.51 -55.41 3.82
N THR A 46 34.16 -54.30 4.15
CA THR A 46 34.97 -54.10 5.38
C THR A 46 35.60 -52.69 5.39
N SER A 47 35.21 -51.83 6.33
CA SER A 47 36.00 -50.73 6.95
C SER A 47 35.09 -49.72 7.68
N PRO A 48 35.32 -49.41 8.98
CA PRO A 48 34.58 -48.39 9.71
C PRO A 48 35.29 -47.04 9.63
N GLU A 49 35.04 -46.28 8.56
CA GLU A 49 35.45 -44.88 8.46
C GLU A 49 34.25 -43.94 8.35
N ASN A 50 34.34 -42.81 9.04
CA ASN A 50 33.48 -41.63 8.94
C ASN A 50 33.07 -41.32 7.48
N ARG A 51 31.93 -41.82 7.03
CA ARG A 51 31.28 -41.40 5.78
C ARG A 51 30.08 -40.53 6.12
N HIS A 52 30.25 -39.21 6.02
CA HIS A 52 29.15 -38.28 5.83
C HIS A 52 28.25 -38.81 4.69
N PRO A 53 26.91 -38.89 4.84
CA PRO A 53 26.03 -39.46 3.84
C PRO A 53 25.79 -38.45 2.71
N THR A 54 26.84 -38.09 1.97
CA THR A 54 26.76 -37.18 0.80
C THR A 54 26.67 -37.97 -0.50
N GLY A 55 25.85 -39.02 -0.52
CA GLY A 55 25.51 -39.73 -1.75
C GLY A 55 24.70 -38.84 -2.70
N ARG A 56 24.87 -39.03 -4.02
CA ARG A 56 24.10 -38.33 -5.07
C ARG A 56 22.58 -38.31 -4.79
N ARG A 57 22.04 -39.39 -4.21
CA ARG A 57 20.62 -39.52 -3.83
C ARG A 57 20.17 -38.51 -2.76
N THR A 58 21.01 -38.24 -1.74
CA THR A 58 20.68 -37.28 -0.66
C THR A 58 20.56 -35.87 -1.23
N ARG A 59 21.48 -35.49 -2.15
CA ARG A 59 21.46 -34.18 -2.81
C ARG A 59 20.22 -34.01 -3.71
N VAL A 60 19.87 -35.03 -4.49
CA VAL A 60 18.65 -34.98 -5.32
C VAL A 60 17.40 -34.82 -4.46
N THR A 61 17.30 -35.55 -3.34
CA THR A 61 16.17 -35.45 -2.42
C THR A 61 16.06 -34.06 -1.80
N GLY A 62 17.19 -33.48 -1.36
CA GLY A 62 17.24 -32.12 -0.82
C GLY A 62 16.84 -31.06 -1.84
N LEU A 63 17.26 -31.22 -3.10
CA LEU A 63 16.89 -30.30 -4.18
C LEU A 63 15.39 -30.36 -4.46
N ILE A 64 14.83 -31.57 -4.58
CA ILE A 64 13.38 -31.75 -4.75
C ILE A 64 12.61 -31.11 -3.59
N ALA A 65 13.05 -31.34 -2.34
CA ALA A 65 12.44 -30.74 -1.16
C ALA A 65 12.42 -29.20 -1.21
N LEU A 66 13.54 -28.57 -1.58
CA LEU A 66 13.61 -27.11 -1.72
C LEU A 66 12.71 -26.61 -2.87
N CYS A 67 12.72 -27.28 -4.02
CA CYS A 67 11.86 -26.94 -5.14
C CYS A 67 10.37 -27.04 -4.76
N VAL A 68 9.96 -28.09 -4.04
CA VAL A 68 8.58 -28.25 -3.58
C VAL A 68 8.17 -27.10 -2.67
N LEU A 69 9.00 -26.71 -1.70
CA LEU A 69 8.69 -25.60 -0.79
C LEU A 69 8.57 -24.25 -1.52
N VAL A 70 9.46 -23.99 -2.49
CA VAL A 70 9.35 -22.79 -3.34
C VAL A 70 8.08 -22.82 -4.19
N LEU A 71 7.75 -23.96 -4.80
CA LEU A 71 6.53 -24.12 -5.60
C LEU A 71 5.26 -23.95 -4.76
N ILE A 72 5.24 -24.42 -3.51
CA ILE A 72 4.14 -24.19 -2.57
C ILE A 72 3.94 -22.70 -2.32
N GLY A 73 5.02 -21.94 -2.06
CA GLY A 73 4.90 -20.50 -1.86
C GLY A 73 4.48 -19.74 -3.13
N ILE A 74 4.98 -20.14 -4.31
CA ILE A 74 4.52 -19.58 -5.60
C ILE A 74 3.03 -19.88 -5.83
N ALA A 75 2.58 -21.09 -5.51
CA ALA A 75 1.17 -21.45 -5.62
C ALA A 75 0.30 -20.60 -4.68
N ALA A 76 0.75 -20.34 -3.45
CA ALA A 76 0.05 -19.45 -2.51
C ALA A 76 -0.02 -17.99 -3.00
N ILE A 77 1.05 -17.47 -3.63
CA ILE A 77 1.02 -16.14 -4.26
C ILE A 77 0.03 -16.09 -5.43
N ARG A 78 -0.01 -17.15 -6.25
CA ARG A 78 -0.93 -17.24 -7.39
C ARG A 78 -2.39 -17.38 -6.99
N ASP A 79 -2.66 -18.08 -5.90
CA ASP A 79 -4.01 -18.36 -5.39
C ASP A 79 -4.82 -17.08 -5.09
N ILE A 80 -4.16 -16.04 -4.56
CA ILE A 80 -4.80 -14.77 -4.25
C ILE A 80 -4.88 -13.79 -5.44
N THR A 81 -4.20 -14.08 -6.56
CA THR A 81 -4.15 -13.16 -7.70
C THR A 81 -5.46 -13.23 -8.48
N PRO A 82 -6.17 -12.11 -8.69
CA PRO A 82 -7.43 -12.12 -9.42
C PRO A 82 -7.20 -12.47 -10.89
N THR A 83 -8.11 -13.26 -11.46
CA THR A 83 -8.06 -13.69 -12.87
C THR A 83 -9.43 -13.70 -13.56
N ALA A 84 -10.52 -13.59 -12.80
CA ALA A 84 -11.87 -13.64 -13.33
C ALA A 84 -12.33 -12.25 -13.77
N VAL A 85 -13.06 -12.20 -14.89
CA VAL A 85 -13.74 -10.99 -15.39
C VAL A 85 -15.13 -11.42 -15.84
N SER A 86 -16.17 -10.78 -15.31
CA SER A 86 -17.55 -11.05 -15.76
C SER A 86 -17.93 -10.06 -16.87
N PRO A 87 -18.55 -10.55 -17.96
CA PRO A 87 -18.90 -9.71 -19.11
C PRO A 87 -20.09 -8.79 -18.81
N ALA A 88 -20.34 -7.83 -19.69
CA ALA A 88 -21.41 -6.84 -19.54
C ALA A 88 -22.82 -7.45 -19.55
N ASP A 89 -23.00 -8.63 -20.17
CA ASP A 89 -24.23 -9.40 -20.24
C ASP A 89 -24.38 -10.46 -19.12
N ALA A 90 -23.46 -10.47 -18.15
CA ALA A 90 -23.58 -11.31 -16.96
C ALA A 90 -24.93 -11.04 -16.24
N PRO A 91 -25.52 -12.03 -15.53
CA PRO A 91 -26.83 -11.88 -14.91
C PRO A 91 -26.98 -10.59 -14.08
N ASP A 92 -28.13 -9.93 -14.16
CA ASP A 92 -28.32 -8.61 -13.54
C ASP A 92 -28.07 -8.57 -12.03
N ARG A 93 -28.23 -9.71 -11.34
CA ARG A 93 -28.01 -9.84 -9.89
C ARG A 93 -26.55 -10.11 -9.49
N THR A 94 -25.62 -10.20 -10.43
CA THR A 94 -24.19 -10.37 -10.17
C THR A 94 -23.43 -9.10 -10.50
N PHE A 95 -22.24 -8.96 -9.91
CA PHE A 95 -21.33 -7.90 -10.28
C PHE A 95 -20.70 -8.19 -11.64
N SER A 96 -20.49 -7.15 -12.45
CA SER A 96 -19.77 -7.22 -13.73
C SER A 96 -18.73 -6.12 -13.80
N ALA A 97 -17.46 -6.51 -13.92
CA ALA A 97 -16.37 -5.57 -14.12
C ALA A 97 -16.51 -4.79 -15.44
N GLU A 98 -17.03 -5.40 -16.52
CA GLU A 98 -17.27 -4.65 -17.77
C GLU A 98 -18.35 -3.57 -17.61
N ARG A 99 -19.44 -3.84 -16.86
CA ARG A 99 -20.43 -2.80 -16.56
C ARG A 99 -19.86 -1.70 -15.67
N ALA A 100 -19.14 -2.07 -14.62
CA ALA A 100 -18.48 -1.11 -13.73
C ALA A 100 -17.46 -0.25 -14.51
N PHE A 101 -16.70 -0.86 -15.41
CA PHE A 101 -15.71 -0.16 -16.22
C PHE A 101 -16.31 0.96 -17.08
N THR A 102 -17.54 0.80 -17.59
CA THR A 102 -18.22 1.91 -18.28
C THR A 102 -18.42 3.15 -17.41
N GLN A 103 -18.51 2.99 -16.09
CA GLN A 103 -18.57 4.11 -15.15
C GLN A 103 -17.18 4.72 -14.96
N VAL A 104 -16.14 3.90 -14.88
CA VAL A 104 -14.75 4.38 -14.83
C VAL A 104 -14.43 5.28 -16.04
N GLU A 105 -14.81 4.87 -17.25
CA GLU A 105 -14.63 5.67 -18.46
C GLU A 105 -15.38 7.01 -18.44
N ARG A 106 -16.47 7.12 -17.66
CA ARG A 106 -17.28 8.34 -17.52
C ARG A 106 -16.80 9.25 -16.41
N ILE A 107 -16.18 8.68 -15.37
CA ILE A 107 -15.59 9.39 -14.24
C ILE A 107 -14.25 9.99 -14.70
N ALA A 108 -13.34 9.13 -15.16
CA ALA A 108 -11.95 9.47 -15.47
C ALA A 108 -11.76 9.98 -16.90
N VAL A 109 -12.61 10.92 -17.32
CA VAL A 109 -12.48 11.63 -18.62
C VAL A 109 -11.34 12.67 -18.55
N ALA A 110 -11.23 13.35 -17.41
CA ALA A 110 -10.20 14.34 -17.13
C ALA A 110 -9.97 14.43 -15.60
N PRO A 111 -8.85 15.01 -15.15
CA PRO A 111 -8.64 15.32 -13.73
C PRO A 111 -9.79 16.18 -13.20
N HIS A 112 -10.30 15.80 -12.04
CA HIS A 112 -11.47 16.39 -11.41
C HIS A 112 -11.25 16.66 -9.91
N PRO A 113 -10.22 17.44 -9.54
CA PRO A 113 -10.02 17.84 -8.16
C PRO A 113 -11.16 18.74 -7.68
N VAL A 114 -11.35 18.74 -6.36
CA VAL A 114 -12.45 19.44 -5.70
C VAL A 114 -12.58 20.91 -6.15
N GLY A 115 -13.82 21.31 -6.43
CA GLY A 115 -14.16 22.69 -6.83
C GLY A 115 -13.95 23.02 -8.31
N THR A 116 -13.51 22.06 -9.14
CA THR A 116 -13.48 22.23 -10.61
C THR A 116 -14.85 21.98 -11.25
N ALA A 117 -15.00 22.41 -12.51
CA ALA A 117 -16.21 22.11 -13.29
C ALA A 117 -16.34 20.61 -13.60
N GLU A 118 -15.21 19.92 -13.82
CA GLU A 118 -15.21 18.48 -14.08
C GLU A 118 -15.62 17.68 -12.84
N HIS A 119 -15.17 18.09 -11.66
CA HIS A 119 -15.63 17.56 -10.37
C HIS A 119 -17.16 17.63 -10.22
N ALA A 120 -17.76 18.79 -10.52
CA ALA A 120 -19.21 18.93 -10.52
C ALA A 120 -19.90 18.04 -11.58
N ARG A 121 -19.30 17.86 -12.77
CA ARG A 121 -19.81 16.96 -13.82
C ARG A 121 -19.82 15.51 -13.33
N VAL A 122 -18.74 15.04 -12.71
CA VAL A 122 -18.64 13.68 -12.16
C VAL A 122 -19.68 13.47 -11.07
N ARG A 123 -19.81 14.39 -10.11
CA ARG A 123 -20.85 14.36 -9.08
C ARG A 123 -22.26 14.22 -9.69
N ASP A 124 -22.58 15.08 -10.65
CA ASP A 124 -23.91 15.11 -11.27
C ASP A 124 -24.20 13.84 -12.10
N HIS A 125 -23.17 13.26 -12.73
CA HIS A 125 -23.25 11.95 -13.40
C HIS A 125 -23.58 10.84 -12.42
N LEU A 126 -22.85 10.74 -11.30
CA LEU A 126 -23.04 9.72 -10.26
C LEU A 126 -24.43 9.82 -9.60
N VAL A 127 -24.86 11.04 -9.27
CA VAL A 127 -26.24 11.33 -8.80
C VAL A 127 -27.26 10.87 -9.85
N GLY A 128 -26.99 11.12 -11.14
CA GLY A 128 -27.81 10.68 -12.26
C GLY A 128 -27.94 9.16 -12.36
N GLU A 129 -26.84 8.42 -12.20
CA GLU A 129 -26.84 6.95 -12.20
C GLU A 129 -27.68 6.39 -11.06
N LEU A 130 -27.46 6.87 -9.82
CA LEU A 130 -28.24 6.42 -8.67
C LEU A 130 -29.75 6.71 -8.85
N ARG A 131 -30.12 7.85 -9.45
CA ARG A 131 -31.52 8.15 -9.81
C ARG A 131 -32.07 7.21 -10.87
N ARG A 132 -31.29 6.85 -11.89
CA ARG A 132 -31.69 5.88 -12.92
C ARG A 132 -31.99 4.50 -12.33
N LEU A 133 -31.30 4.13 -11.25
CA LEU A 133 -31.59 2.91 -10.48
C LEU A 133 -32.85 3.03 -9.61
N GLY A 134 -33.55 4.17 -9.61
CA GLY A 134 -34.72 4.41 -8.77
C GLY A 134 -34.40 4.78 -7.32
N LEU A 135 -33.12 5.05 -7.00
CA LEU A 135 -32.73 5.54 -5.68
C LEU A 135 -32.95 7.05 -5.56
N LYS A 136 -32.92 7.55 -4.32
CA LYS A 136 -33.07 8.97 -3.99
C LYS A 136 -31.75 9.50 -3.42
N PRO A 137 -30.74 9.78 -4.28
CA PRO A 137 -29.49 10.35 -3.82
C PRO A 137 -29.68 11.78 -3.28
N GLU A 138 -29.07 12.03 -2.13
CA GLU A 138 -28.87 13.34 -1.52
C GLU A 138 -27.42 13.78 -1.77
N VAL A 139 -27.21 15.07 -2.02
CA VAL A 139 -25.88 15.68 -2.01
C VAL A 139 -25.75 16.43 -0.69
N GLN A 140 -24.88 15.94 0.20
CA GLN A 140 -24.55 16.60 1.44
C GLN A 140 -23.52 17.69 1.16
N GLU A 141 -23.95 18.95 1.11
CA GLU A 141 -23.04 20.09 1.15
C GLU A 141 -22.62 20.37 2.60
N ALA A 142 -21.33 20.34 2.87
CA ALA A 142 -20.77 20.61 4.19
C ALA A 142 -19.37 21.23 4.10
N VAL A 143 -18.83 21.60 5.26
CA VAL A 143 -17.42 22.00 5.39
C VAL A 143 -16.69 20.92 6.18
N GLY A 144 -15.69 20.32 5.54
CA GLY A 144 -14.78 19.35 6.13
C GLY A 144 -13.53 20.02 6.67
N VAL A 145 -12.94 19.44 7.70
CA VAL A 145 -11.64 19.84 8.25
C VAL A 145 -10.79 18.57 8.35
N ALA A 146 -9.55 18.62 7.86
CA ALA A 146 -8.70 17.44 7.85
C ALA A 146 -8.53 16.88 9.28
N PRO A 147 -8.70 15.56 9.48
CA PRO A 147 -8.68 14.94 10.82
C PRO A 147 -7.28 14.95 11.44
N ARG A 148 -6.24 15.15 10.64
CA ARG A 148 -4.85 15.29 11.05
C ARG A 148 -4.26 16.57 10.45
N GLY A 149 -3.44 17.26 11.24
CA GLY A 149 -2.71 18.45 10.79
C GLY A 149 -1.29 18.43 11.34
N GLU A 150 -0.36 19.01 10.59
CA GLU A 150 1.01 19.20 11.07
C GLU A 150 1.10 20.43 11.97
N ARG A 151 1.87 20.31 13.06
CA ARG A 151 2.01 21.40 14.03
C ARG A 151 2.74 22.59 13.39
N GLY A 152 2.10 23.76 13.42
CA GLY A 152 2.67 25.00 12.87
C GLY A 152 2.37 25.23 11.38
N GLU A 153 1.64 24.33 10.73
CA GLU A 153 1.15 24.51 9.36
C GLU A 153 -0.31 24.96 9.34
N PRO A 154 -0.77 25.63 8.26
CA PRO A 154 -2.18 25.93 8.07
C PRO A 154 -3.03 24.65 8.07
N VAL A 155 -4.16 24.67 8.77
CA VAL A 155 -5.08 23.52 8.78
C VAL A 155 -5.84 23.44 7.45
N THR A 156 -5.91 22.25 6.86
CA THR A 156 -6.69 22.01 5.64
C THR A 156 -8.17 21.89 5.97
N ALA A 157 -8.99 22.64 5.24
CA ALA A 157 -10.43 22.61 5.29
C ALA A 157 -11.00 22.81 3.87
N GLY A 158 -12.30 22.59 3.69
CA GLY A 158 -12.90 22.84 2.38
C GLY A 158 -14.38 22.54 2.32
N ARG A 159 -15.02 23.03 1.27
CA ARG A 159 -16.42 22.72 0.97
C ARG A 159 -16.49 21.41 0.21
N VAL A 160 -17.36 20.52 0.67
CA VAL A 160 -17.49 19.14 0.17
C VAL A 160 -18.94 18.85 -0.22
N TYR A 161 -19.12 17.95 -1.17
CA TYR A 161 -20.40 17.52 -1.73
C TYR A 161 -20.49 15.99 -1.77
N ASN A 162 -20.59 15.35 -0.60
CA ASN A 162 -20.74 13.89 -0.53
C ASN A 162 -22.06 13.46 -1.18
N ILE A 163 -22.07 12.30 -1.84
CA ILE A 163 -23.27 11.71 -2.43
C ILE A 163 -23.74 10.57 -1.53
N VAL A 164 -25.00 10.64 -1.10
CA VAL A 164 -25.59 9.67 -0.17
C VAL A 164 -26.87 9.09 -0.75
N ALA A 165 -26.93 7.78 -0.97
CA ALA A 165 -28.13 7.09 -1.41
C ALA A 165 -28.44 5.87 -0.53
N VAL A 166 -29.71 5.68 -0.18
CA VAL A 166 -30.14 4.62 0.75
C VAL A 166 -31.06 3.62 0.06
N ILE A 167 -30.75 2.33 0.19
CA ILE A 167 -31.69 1.22 -0.03
C ILE A 167 -32.23 0.82 1.35
N PRO A 168 -33.50 1.09 1.66
CA PRO A 168 -34.03 0.87 3.00
C PRO A 168 -34.19 -0.62 3.32
N GLY A 169 -33.75 -1.03 4.51
CA GLY A 169 -33.89 -2.38 5.02
C GLY A 169 -35.32 -2.70 5.47
N THR A 170 -35.60 -3.99 5.73
CA THR A 170 -36.91 -4.47 6.19
C THR A 170 -37.11 -4.38 7.70
N ALA A 171 -36.04 -4.56 8.47
CA ALA A 171 -36.04 -4.48 9.93
C ALA A 171 -34.64 -4.11 10.45
N PRO A 172 -34.19 -2.86 10.21
CA PRO A 172 -32.80 -2.49 10.42
C PRO A 172 -32.36 -2.58 11.89
N THR A 173 -31.22 -3.22 12.11
CA THR A 173 -30.46 -3.20 13.39
C THR A 173 -29.29 -2.21 13.37
N GLY A 174 -29.00 -1.68 12.18
CA GLY A 174 -27.92 -0.76 11.87
C GLY A 174 -27.90 -0.49 10.36
N ARG A 175 -26.76 -0.06 9.84
CA ARG A 175 -26.57 0.28 8.43
C ARG A 175 -25.26 -0.29 7.90
N VAL A 176 -25.25 -0.63 6.60
CA VAL A 176 -24.07 -1.07 5.87
C VAL A 176 -23.73 -0.02 4.83
N PHE A 177 -22.55 0.57 4.93
CA PHE A 177 -22.04 1.57 4.01
C PHE A 177 -21.16 0.90 2.96
N VAL A 178 -21.35 1.29 1.71
CA VAL A 178 -20.39 1.09 0.63
C VAL A 178 -19.79 2.45 0.33
N THR A 179 -18.48 2.57 0.53
CA THR A 179 -17.76 3.84 0.44
C THR A 179 -16.60 3.74 -0.54
N ALA A 180 -16.40 4.86 -1.23
CA ALA A 180 -15.35 5.17 -2.20
C ALA A 180 -15.34 6.70 -2.39
N HIS A 181 -14.21 7.30 -2.76
CA HIS A 181 -14.16 8.73 -3.07
C HIS A 181 -14.27 8.99 -4.58
N TYR A 182 -14.85 10.13 -4.97
CA TYR A 182 -15.03 10.49 -6.39
C TYR A 182 -14.19 11.68 -6.85
N ASP A 183 -13.47 12.37 -5.96
CA ASP A 183 -12.50 13.37 -6.38
C ASP A 183 -11.21 12.70 -6.88
N SER A 184 -10.50 13.38 -7.77
CA SER A 184 -9.17 12.96 -8.22
C SER A 184 -8.11 14.00 -7.82
N VAL A 185 -6.85 13.59 -7.88
CA VAL A 185 -5.74 14.55 -7.87
C VAL A 185 -5.75 15.43 -9.14
N PRO A 186 -5.14 16.64 -9.10
CA PRO A 186 -4.96 17.51 -10.28
C PRO A 186 -4.14 16.90 -11.42
N GLU A 187 -3.24 15.96 -11.11
CA GLU A 187 -2.27 15.37 -12.02
C GLU A 187 -2.89 14.31 -12.95
N GLY A 188 -3.94 13.64 -12.51
CA GLY A 188 -4.41 12.38 -13.09
C GLY A 188 -5.94 12.30 -13.19
N PRO A 189 -6.49 11.57 -14.19
CA PRO A 189 -7.92 11.36 -14.32
C PRO A 189 -8.59 10.56 -13.20
N GLY A 190 -7.85 9.83 -12.34
CA GLY A 190 -8.42 9.11 -11.20
C GLY A 190 -9.19 7.84 -11.56
N ALA A 191 -8.74 7.09 -12.58
CA ALA A 191 -9.48 5.91 -13.05
C ALA A 191 -9.44 4.74 -12.06
N ASN A 192 -8.29 4.52 -11.43
CA ASN A 192 -8.19 3.58 -10.32
C ASN A 192 -8.49 4.28 -9.01
N ASP A 193 -7.98 5.50 -8.79
CA ASP A 193 -7.97 6.25 -7.52
C ASP A 193 -8.93 7.46 -7.55
N ASP A 194 -10.18 7.34 -7.09
CA ASP A 194 -10.90 6.10 -6.78
C ASP A 194 -12.11 5.87 -7.72
N GLY A 195 -11.92 6.12 -9.00
CA GLY A 195 -12.91 5.82 -10.04
C GLY A 195 -13.33 4.36 -10.06
N ALA A 196 -12.43 3.43 -9.73
CA ALA A 196 -12.69 1.99 -9.68
C ALA A 196 -13.55 1.61 -8.46
N GLY A 197 -13.25 2.11 -7.26
CA GLY A 197 -14.07 1.90 -6.07
C GLY A 197 -15.44 2.55 -6.20
N THR A 198 -15.52 3.77 -6.76
CA THR A 198 -16.79 4.45 -7.04
C THR A 198 -17.63 3.67 -8.05
N ALA A 199 -17.03 3.20 -9.16
CA ALA A 199 -17.72 2.36 -10.13
C ALA A 199 -18.20 1.03 -9.53
N SER A 200 -17.39 0.42 -8.66
CA SER A 200 -17.74 -0.79 -7.91
C SER A 200 -18.97 -0.57 -7.02
N ALA A 201 -19.06 0.59 -6.36
CA ALA A 201 -20.21 0.98 -5.56
C ALA A 201 -21.49 1.13 -6.40
N ILE A 202 -21.40 1.79 -7.56
CA ILE A 202 -22.55 1.98 -8.48
C ILE A 202 -23.06 0.63 -9.05
N GLU A 203 -22.15 -0.24 -9.51
CA GLU A 203 -22.54 -1.56 -10.02
C GLU A 203 -23.09 -2.48 -8.90
N THR A 204 -22.57 -2.34 -7.68
CA THR A 204 -23.14 -3.02 -6.49
C THR A 204 -24.57 -2.54 -6.21
N ALA A 205 -24.84 -1.24 -6.28
CA ALA A 205 -26.19 -0.68 -6.15
C ALA A 205 -27.13 -1.25 -7.21
N ARG A 206 -26.69 -1.29 -8.47
CA ARG A 206 -27.46 -1.85 -9.60
C ARG A 206 -27.81 -3.32 -9.35
N ALA A 207 -26.83 -4.14 -8.94
CA ALA A 207 -27.02 -5.56 -8.68
C ALA A 207 -27.99 -5.84 -7.52
N LEU A 208 -27.99 -5.00 -6.48
CA LEU A 208 -28.93 -5.11 -5.35
C LEU A 208 -30.35 -4.69 -5.74
N VAL A 209 -30.51 -3.58 -6.48
CA VAL A 209 -31.82 -3.14 -6.98
C VAL A 209 -32.42 -4.19 -7.91
N ALA A 210 -31.63 -4.71 -8.85
CA ALA A 210 -32.08 -5.74 -9.78
C ALA A 210 -32.47 -7.05 -9.08
N ALA A 211 -31.83 -7.38 -7.94
CA ALA A 211 -32.20 -8.56 -7.16
C ALA A 211 -33.59 -8.45 -6.49
N GLY A 212 -34.12 -7.24 -6.32
CA GLY A 212 -35.46 -6.96 -5.78
C GLY A 212 -35.70 -7.35 -4.31
N THR A 213 -34.83 -8.16 -3.73
CA THR A 213 -34.91 -8.62 -2.33
C THR A 213 -34.37 -7.54 -1.41
N ARG A 214 -35.21 -7.05 -0.48
CA ARG A 214 -34.78 -6.10 0.55
C ARG A 214 -34.04 -6.83 1.67
N LEU A 215 -32.85 -6.33 2.01
CA LEU A 215 -32.03 -6.82 3.11
C LEU A 215 -32.62 -6.37 4.47
N ARG A 216 -32.11 -6.92 5.57
CA ARG A 216 -32.58 -6.57 6.92
C ARG A 216 -32.20 -5.13 7.28
N ASN A 217 -30.93 -4.78 7.09
CA ASN A 217 -30.36 -3.47 7.39
C ASN A 217 -30.41 -2.54 6.18
N ASP A 218 -30.35 -1.23 6.44
CA ASP A 218 -30.19 -0.25 5.38
C ASP A 218 -28.84 -0.43 4.71
N VAL A 219 -28.81 -0.31 3.38
CA VAL A 219 -27.57 -0.19 2.62
C VAL A 219 -27.44 1.25 2.18
N VAL A 220 -26.33 1.89 2.54
CA VAL A 220 -26.03 3.28 2.22
C VAL A 220 -24.85 3.30 1.26
N PHE A 221 -25.02 3.91 0.11
CA PHE A 221 -23.93 4.27 -0.79
C PHE A 221 -23.48 5.68 -0.40
N LEU A 222 -22.30 5.77 0.19
CA LEU A 222 -21.67 7.03 0.59
C LEU A 222 -20.47 7.23 -0.33
N ILE A 223 -20.63 8.06 -1.35
CA ILE A 223 -19.51 8.43 -2.22
C ILE A 223 -18.94 9.74 -1.66
N THR A 224 -17.75 9.68 -1.09
CA THR A 224 -17.10 10.77 -0.37
C THR A 224 -16.42 11.74 -1.33
N ASP A 225 -16.27 12.98 -0.88
CA ASP A 225 -15.63 14.06 -1.62
C ASP A 225 -14.35 14.53 -0.92
N ALA A 226 -13.38 15.04 -1.68
CA ALA A 226 -12.16 15.65 -1.20
C ALA A 226 -11.34 14.74 -0.25
N GLU A 227 -11.22 13.45 -0.60
CA GLU A 227 -10.30 12.51 0.06
C GLU A 227 -8.86 12.97 -0.15
N GLU A 228 -8.51 13.26 -1.41
CA GLU A 228 -7.16 13.63 -1.86
C GLU A 228 -6.66 14.95 -1.29
N THR A 229 -7.59 15.70 -0.71
CA THR A 229 -7.38 16.99 -0.09
C THR A 229 -7.37 16.89 1.45
N GLY A 230 -7.26 15.68 1.99
CA GLY A 230 -7.14 15.41 3.43
C GLY A 230 -8.44 14.95 4.07
N LEU A 231 -9.17 14.04 3.44
CA LEU A 231 -10.32 13.32 4.01
C LEU A 231 -11.48 14.24 4.42
N LEU A 232 -11.70 15.33 3.69
CA LEU A 232 -12.61 16.38 4.12
C LEU A 232 -14.08 15.89 4.08
N GLY A 233 -14.45 15.08 3.09
CA GLY A 233 -15.80 14.56 2.92
C GLY A 233 -16.20 13.58 4.00
N SER A 234 -15.37 12.58 4.27
CA SER A 234 -15.63 11.60 5.34
C SER A 234 -15.66 12.27 6.72
N GLU A 235 -14.76 13.23 7.00
CA GLU A 235 -14.81 13.99 8.25
C GLU A 235 -16.11 14.79 8.39
N ALA A 236 -16.50 15.52 7.34
CA ALA A 236 -17.75 16.26 7.33
C ALA A 236 -18.97 15.36 7.52
N PHE A 237 -18.98 14.18 6.88
CA PHE A 237 -20.04 13.19 7.01
C PHE A 237 -20.18 12.73 8.47
N VAL A 238 -19.08 12.27 9.07
CA VAL A 238 -19.05 11.77 10.46
C VAL A 238 -19.50 12.83 11.45
N LYS A 239 -19.12 14.10 11.24
CA LYS A 239 -19.46 15.18 12.17
C LYS A 239 -20.90 15.67 12.06
N SER A 240 -21.51 15.61 10.89
CA SER A 240 -22.74 16.38 10.63
C SER A 240 -23.91 15.59 10.04
N HIS A 241 -23.67 14.41 9.43
CA HIS A 241 -24.74 13.66 8.79
C HIS A 241 -25.50 12.80 9.81
N PRO A 242 -26.85 12.83 9.85
CA PRO A 242 -27.63 11.98 10.75
C PRO A 242 -27.35 10.46 10.62
N LEU A 243 -27.00 9.99 9.42
CA LEU A 243 -26.72 8.58 9.13
C LEU A 243 -25.38 8.11 9.70
N ALA A 244 -24.46 9.03 10.02
CA ALA A 244 -23.19 8.71 10.67
C ALA A 244 -23.38 8.16 12.09
N THR A 245 -24.54 8.40 12.71
CA THR A 245 -24.86 7.92 14.05
C THR A 245 -25.49 6.52 14.05
N GLY A 246 -25.21 5.74 15.10
CA GLY A 246 -25.78 4.42 15.32
C GLY A 246 -24.80 3.28 15.00
N ARG A 247 -25.33 2.11 14.66
CA ARG A 247 -24.52 0.92 14.37
C ARG A 247 -24.23 0.85 12.88
N ASN A 248 -23.04 1.28 12.51
CA ASN A 248 -22.64 1.40 11.12
C ASN A 248 -21.48 0.46 10.83
N VAL A 249 -21.61 -0.36 9.79
CA VAL A 249 -20.52 -1.14 9.19
C VAL A 249 -20.15 -0.49 7.87
N VAL A 250 -18.88 -0.21 7.63
CA VAL A 250 -18.39 0.47 6.41
C VAL A 250 -17.48 -0.48 5.63
N LEU A 251 -17.76 -0.61 4.34
CA LEU A 251 -16.89 -1.23 3.35
C LEU A 251 -16.25 -0.11 2.54
N ASN A 252 -15.00 0.22 2.86
CA ASN A 252 -14.23 1.26 2.17
C ASN A 252 -13.38 0.60 1.07
N ASN A 253 -13.63 0.99 -0.18
CA ASN A 253 -12.87 0.57 -1.34
C ASN A 253 -11.91 1.70 -1.74
N GLU A 254 -10.69 1.34 -2.11
CA GLU A 254 -9.59 2.26 -2.45
C GLU A 254 -8.69 1.64 -3.52
N ALA A 255 -7.80 2.43 -4.12
CA ALA A 255 -6.74 1.94 -4.98
C ALA A 255 -5.44 2.75 -4.82
N ARG A 256 -4.33 2.06 -4.54
CA ARG A 256 -2.98 2.68 -4.50
C ARG A 256 -2.10 2.24 -5.67
N GLY A 257 -2.73 1.80 -6.74
CA GLY A 257 -2.10 1.18 -7.89
C GLY A 257 -3.16 0.85 -8.93
N SER A 258 -2.82 0.00 -9.90
CA SER A 258 -3.72 -0.27 -11.04
C SER A 258 -4.12 -1.74 -11.20
N LYS A 259 -3.51 -2.64 -10.41
CA LYS A 259 -3.71 -4.09 -10.52
C LYS A 259 -3.40 -4.85 -9.24
N GLY A 260 -3.58 -6.16 -9.29
CA GLY A 260 -3.20 -7.10 -8.22
C GLY A 260 -4.37 -7.45 -7.29
N PRO A 261 -4.11 -8.24 -6.24
CA PRO A 261 -5.14 -8.65 -5.31
C PRO A 261 -5.72 -7.46 -4.54
N VAL A 262 -7.05 -7.49 -4.35
CA VAL A 262 -7.77 -6.53 -3.48
C VAL A 262 -7.62 -6.97 -2.03
N LEU A 263 -6.65 -6.36 -1.33
CA LEU A 263 -6.30 -6.67 0.04
C LEU A 263 -7.16 -5.85 1.01
N MET A 264 -7.89 -6.52 1.91
CA MET A 264 -8.43 -5.89 3.12
C MET A 264 -7.28 -5.69 4.10
N PHE A 265 -6.72 -4.48 4.12
CA PHE A 265 -5.44 -4.17 4.75
C PHE A 265 -5.58 -3.64 6.17
N ARG A 266 -6.75 -3.17 6.59
CA ARG A 266 -7.06 -2.84 7.98
C ARG A 266 -8.56 -2.89 8.28
N SER A 267 -8.87 -3.03 9.57
CA SER A 267 -10.23 -2.97 10.10
C SER A 267 -10.23 -2.28 11.46
N THR A 268 -11.34 -1.67 11.85
CA THR A 268 -11.51 -1.17 13.22
C THR A 268 -11.50 -2.31 14.24
N GLU A 269 -11.04 -2.02 15.46
CA GLU A 269 -11.10 -2.96 16.59
C GLU A 269 -12.26 -2.60 17.55
N PRO A 270 -12.93 -3.58 18.18
CA PRO A 270 -12.74 -5.03 18.06
C PRO A 270 -13.20 -5.61 16.71
N ASN A 271 -12.39 -6.48 16.10
CA ASN A 271 -12.58 -6.88 14.70
C ASN A 271 -13.25 -8.26 14.48
N ALA A 272 -13.52 -9.04 15.53
CA ALA A 272 -13.90 -10.46 15.36
C ALA A 272 -15.17 -10.67 14.52
N GLY A 273 -16.20 -9.85 14.72
CA GLY A 273 -17.45 -9.92 13.94
C GLY A 273 -17.24 -9.56 12.46
N LEU A 274 -16.43 -8.52 12.20
CA LEU A 274 -16.10 -8.04 10.86
C LEU A 274 -15.30 -9.08 10.08
N ILE A 275 -14.18 -9.55 10.64
CA ILE A 275 -13.29 -10.52 10.01
C ILE A 275 -13.97 -11.89 9.85
N SER A 276 -14.81 -12.30 10.81
CA SER A 276 -15.57 -13.54 10.70
C SER A 276 -16.59 -13.48 9.57
N THR A 277 -17.21 -12.33 9.35
CA THR A 277 -18.14 -12.14 8.23
C THR A 277 -17.37 -12.06 6.92
N TYR A 278 -16.29 -11.28 6.88
CA TYR A 278 -15.43 -11.14 5.71
C TYR A 278 -14.95 -12.48 5.17
N GLY A 279 -14.26 -13.27 5.99
CA GLY A 279 -13.72 -14.56 5.56
C GLY A 279 -14.76 -15.64 5.26
N SER A 280 -16.03 -15.43 5.63
CA SER A 280 -17.11 -16.40 5.33
C SER A 280 -17.95 -16.01 4.11
N ALA A 281 -18.03 -14.71 3.80
CA ALA A 281 -18.93 -14.17 2.80
C ALA A 281 -18.22 -13.71 1.51
N ALA A 282 -17.02 -13.13 1.63
CA ALA A 282 -16.26 -12.71 0.45
C ALA A 282 -15.91 -13.94 -0.41
N PRO A 283 -16.19 -13.94 -1.73
CA PRO A 283 -15.86 -15.06 -2.62
C PRO A 283 -14.34 -15.27 -2.77
N LEU A 284 -13.58 -14.18 -2.77
CA LEU A 284 -12.12 -14.19 -2.93
C LEU A 284 -11.50 -13.30 -1.83
N PRO A 285 -11.55 -13.74 -0.56
CA PRO A 285 -11.04 -12.96 0.56
C PRO A 285 -9.52 -12.87 0.47
N VAL A 286 -8.96 -11.67 0.52
CA VAL A 286 -7.52 -11.45 0.67
C VAL A 286 -7.31 -10.49 1.83
N ALA A 287 -6.70 -10.99 2.90
CA ALA A 287 -6.58 -10.27 4.16
C ALA A 287 -5.43 -10.86 4.99
N ASP A 288 -4.65 -9.99 5.61
CA ASP A 288 -3.59 -10.38 6.54
C ASP A 288 -3.46 -9.33 7.66
N SER A 289 -3.57 -9.77 8.92
CA SER A 289 -3.54 -8.89 10.09
C SER A 289 -2.20 -8.18 10.30
N VAL A 290 -1.14 -8.56 9.59
CA VAL A 290 0.14 -7.83 9.57
C VAL A 290 -0.02 -6.45 8.97
N TYR A 291 -0.85 -6.29 7.93
CA TYR A 291 -1.05 -4.98 7.32
C TYR A 291 -1.75 -4.02 8.27
N ALA A 292 -2.71 -4.52 9.06
CA ALA A 292 -3.39 -3.71 10.07
C ALA A 292 -2.40 -3.20 11.13
N GLU A 293 -1.45 -4.05 11.55
CA GLU A 293 -0.37 -3.66 12.47
C GLU A 293 0.63 -2.69 11.84
N LEU A 294 0.95 -2.86 10.54
CA LEU A 294 1.82 -1.94 9.81
C LEU A 294 1.17 -0.57 9.64
N MET A 295 -0.13 -0.50 9.35
CA MET A 295 -0.86 0.76 9.18
C MET A 295 -0.92 1.59 10.47
N LYS A 296 -0.86 0.96 11.65
CA LYS A 296 -0.76 1.69 12.93
C LYS A 296 0.57 2.45 13.07
N LEU A 297 1.60 2.05 12.32
CA LEU A 297 2.95 2.65 12.34
C LEU A 297 3.19 3.63 11.19
N LEU A 298 2.40 3.55 10.13
CA LEU A 298 2.54 4.40 8.95
C LEU A 298 1.51 5.53 9.01
N ASN A 299 1.93 6.74 8.62
CA ASN A 299 1.00 7.86 8.38
C ASN A 299 0.31 7.70 7.01
N ASN A 300 -0.28 6.54 6.75
CA ASN A 300 -1.08 6.32 5.54
C ASN A 300 -2.56 6.40 5.90
N ASP A 301 -3.27 7.25 5.18
CA ASP A 301 -4.64 7.62 5.48
C ASP A 301 -5.55 7.28 4.29
N THR A 302 -6.81 7.04 4.63
CA THR A 302 -7.95 6.89 3.71
C THR A 302 -9.17 7.41 4.49
N ASP A 303 -10.35 7.41 3.90
CA ASP A 303 -11.58 7.78 4.62
C ASP A 303 -11.81 7.00 5.92
N PHE A 304 -11.22 5.80 6.05
CA PHE A 304 -11.15 5.04 7.31
C PHE A 304 -10.74 5.92 8.51
N THR A 305 -9.77 6.80 8.34
CA THR A 305 -9.20 7.63 9.41
C THR A 305 -10.22 8.61 9.99
N ALA A 306 -11.22 9.03 9.20
CA ALA A 306 -12.35 9.82 9.70
C ALA A 306 -13.45 8.95 10.32
N PHE A 307 -13.73 7.77 9.74
CA PHE A 307 -14.79 6.87 10.19
C PHE A 307 -14.52 6.19 11.54
N GLU A 308 -13.28 5.74 11.79
CA GLU A 308 -12.93 5.00 13.01
C GLU A 308 -13.17 5.82 14.29
N PRO A 309 -12.68 7.06 14.45
CA PRO A 309 -13.00 7.91 15.59
C PRO A 309 -14.49 8.27 15.68
N GLY A 310 -15.21 8.17 14.56
CA GLY A 310 -16.67 8.31 14.49
C GLY A 310 -17.45 7.15 15.11
N GLY A 311 -16.77 6.09 15.55
CA GLY A 311 -17.40 4.90 16.14
C GLY A 311 -18.03 3.96 15.11
N MET A 312 -17.67 4.10 13.83
CA MET A 312 -18.12 3.21 12.75
C MET A 312 -17.20 1.98 12.67
N ALA A 313 -17.76 0.82 12.34
CA ALA A 313 -17.02 -0.42 12.21
C ALA A 313 -16.56 -0.61 10.75
N VAL A 314 -15.28 -0.45 10.44
CA VAL A 314 -14.78 -0.31 9.05
C VAL A 314 -13.95 -1.51 8.62
N LEU A 315 -14.13 -1.93 7.36
CA LEU A 315 -13.23 -2.78 6.59
C LEU A 315 -12.66 -1.96 5.44
N ASP A 316 -11.34 -1.83 5.38
CA ASP A 316 -10.63 -0.99 4.41
C ASP A 316 -9.86 -1.85 3.42
N SER A 317 -10.15 -1.71 2.13
CA SER A 317 -9.67 -2.62 1.08
C SER A 317 -9.09 -1.87 -0.12
N ALA A 318 -7.91 -2.29 -0.57
CA ALA A 318 -7.25 -1.70 -1.72
C ALA A 318 -6.44 -2.72 -2.54
N TYR A 319 -6.27 -2.45 -3.83
CA TYR A 319 -5.18 -3.04 -4.62
C TYR A 319 -4.06 -2.01 -4.80
N ALA A 320 -2.81 -2.47 -4.85
CA ALA A 320 -1.64 -1.57 -4.77
C ALA A 320 -0.50 -1.90 -5.75
N ASN A 321 -0.64 -2.93 -6.61
CA ASN A 321 0.43 -3.22 -7.57
C ASN A 321 0.43 -2.15 -8.67
N ALA A 322 1.60 -1.94 -9.29
CA ALA A 322 1.84 -0.85 -10.24
C ALA A 322 1.64 0.56 -9.64
N GLY A 323 1.99 0.76 -8.37
CA GLY A 323 1.85 2.04 -7.67
C GLY A 323 2.67 3.23 -8.24
N THR A 324 3.37 3.08 -9.36
CA THR A 324 3.95 4.22 -10.09
C THR A 324 2.90 4.98 -10.90
N LEU A 325 1.78 4.33 -11.24
CA LEU A 325 0.64 4.94 -11.92
C LEU A 325 -0.23 5.77 -10.97
N TYR A 326 -0.16 5.48 -9.67
CA TYR A 326 -0.84 6.23 -8.60
C TYR A 326 -0.47 7.71 -8.66
N HIS A 327 -1.45 8.60 -8.51
CA HIS A 327 -1.25 10.07 -8.59
C HIS A 327 -0.48 10.52 -9.84
N SER A 328 -0.81 9.95 -11.00
CA SER A 328 -0.15 10.26 -12.27
C SER A 328 -1.13 10.42 -13.42
N VAL A 329 -0.63 10.97 -14.53
CA VAL A 329 -1.38 11.07 -15.80
C VAL A 329 -1.80 9.72 -16.38
N LEU A 330 -1.16 8.62 -15.93
CA LEU A 330 -1.47 7.26 -16.35
C LEU A 330 -2.45 6.54 -15.41
N ASP A 331 -2.97 7.23 -14.38
CA ASP A 331 -4.15 6.73 -13.70
C ASP A 331 -5.41 7.00 -14.54
N ASP A 332 -5.46 6.34 -15.69
CA ASP A 332 -6.46 6.48 -16.74
C ASP A 332 -7.21 5.14 -16.98
N PRO A 333 -8.35 5.16 -17.71
CA PRO A 333 -9.11 3.94 -17.96
C PRO A 333 -8.33 2.84 -18.68
N ALA A 334 -7.30 3.16 -19.47
CA ALA A 334 -6.54 2.17 -20.22
C ALA A 334 -5.65 1.29 -19.31
N HIS A 335 -5.40 1.72 -18.08
CA HIS A 335 -4.54 1.01 -17.13
C HIS A 335 -5.28 0.29 -16.00
N VAL A 336 -6.62 0.27 -16.03
CA VAL A 336 -7.46 -0.44 -15.06
C VAL A 336 -7.43 -1.95 -15.33
N ASP A 337 -7.06 -2.75 -14.33
CA ASP A 337 -7.16 -4.20 -14.40
C ASP A 337 -8.58 -4.68 -14.06
N LEU A 338 -9.33 -5.12 -15.08
CA LEU A 338 -10.70 -5.62 -14.91
C LEU A 338 -10.80 -6.80 -13.94
N ALA A 339 -9.74 -7.60 -13.77
CA ALA A 339 -9.77 -8.70 -12.82
C ALA A 339 -9.73 -8.20 -11.37
N ALA A 340 -8.94 -7.15 -11.10
CA ALA A 340 -8.92 -6.49 -9.79
C ALA A 340 -10.27 -5.81 -9.50
N LEU A 341 -10.84 -5.10 -10.50
CA LEU A 341 -12.17 -4.49 -10.39
C LEU A 341 -13.26 -5.55 -10.15
N GLN A 342 -13.19 -6.71 -10.82
CA GLN A 342 -14.12 -7.82 -10.59
C GLN A 342 -14.02 -8.35 -9.16
N GLN A 343 -12.79 -8.58 -8.66
CA GLN A 343 -12.59 -9.06 -7.30
C GLN A 343 -13.12 -8.06 -6.26
N MET A 344 -12.85 -6.76 -6.45
CA MET A 344 -13.35 -5.69 -5.57
C MET A 344 -14.87 -5.74 -5.51
N GLY A 345 -15.54 -5.71 -6.66
CA GLY A 345 -16.99 -5.71 -6.73
C GLY A 345 -17.67 -6.98 -6.24
N ASP A 346 -17.12 -8.17 -6.56
CA ASP A 346 -17.65 -9.44 -6.05
C ASP A 346 -17.56 -9.52 -4.53
N ASN A 347 -16.43 -9.09 -3.96
CA ASN A 347 -16.26 -9.03 -2.52
C ASN A 347 -17.21 -7.99 -1.89
N THR A 348 -17.27 -6.76 -2.42
CA THR A 348 -18.18 -5.71 -1.93
C THR A 348 -19.64 -6.19 -1.96
N LEU A 349 -20.13 -6.69 -3.09
CA LEU A 349 -21.52 -7.15 -3.24
C LEU A 349 -21.86 -8.29 -2.26
N ALA A 350 -20.96 -9.26 -2.09
CA ALA A 350 -21.16 -10.36 -1.17
C ALA A 350 -21.17 -9.90 0.30
N LEU A 351 -20.28 -8.98 0.67
CA LEU A 351 -20.21 -8.41 2.00
C LEU A 351 -21.44 -7.56 2.31
N VAL A 352 -21.91 -6.75 1.37
CA VAL A 352 -23.16 -5.98 1.54
C VAL A 352 -24.33 -6.91 1.80
N ARG A 353 -24.44 -8.03 1.07
CA ARG A 353 -25.49 -9.03 1.31
C ARG A 353 -25.37 -9.67 2.69
N ALA A 354 -24.14 -10.02 3.11
CA ALA A 354 -23.88 -10.65 4.38
C ALA A 354 -24.18 -9.73 5.57
N PHE A 355 -23.56 -8.54 5.62
CA PHE A 355 -23.81 -7.55 6.67
C PHE A 355 -25.24 -7.00 6.61
N GLY A 356 -25.78 -6.81 5.40
CA GLY A 356 -27.15 -6.34 5.21
C GLY A 356 -28.19 -7.33 5.71
N SER A 357 -27.89 -8.62 5.75
CA SER A 357 -28.77 -9.66 6.32
C SER A 357 -28.52 -9.95 7.79
N ALA A 358 -27.36 -9.55 8.33
CA ALA A 358 -26.92 -9.87 9.68
C ALA A 358 -27.65 -9.05 10.77
N ASP A 359 -27.51 -9.48 12.02
CA ASP A 359 -27.80 -8.65 13.18
C ASP A 359 -26.57 -7.83 13.54
N LEU A 360 -26.54 -6.56 13.15
CA LEU A 360 -25.37 -5.71 13.34
C LEU A 360 -25.13 -5.39 14.83
N ALA A 361 -26.17 -5.42 15.67
CA ALA A 361 -26.02 -5.19 17.10
C ALA A 361 -25.21 -6.30 17.77
N ARG A 362 -25.43 -7.55 17.36
CA ARG A 362 -24.63 -8.69 17.84
C ARG A 362 -23.23 -8.72 17.24
N LEU A 363 -23.10 -8.29 15.98
CA LEU A 363 -21.84 -8.34 15.25
C LEU A 363 -20.81 -7.37 15.82
N THR A 364 -21.23 -6.16 16.20
CA THR A 364 -20.34 -5.12 16.71
C THR A 364 -20.24 -5.04 18.23
N SER A 365 -20.96 -5.89 18.97
CA SER A 365 -20.92 -5.91 20.45
C SER A 365 -19.80 -6.78 21.04
N GLY A 366 -19.01 -7.47 20.21
CA GLY A 366 -17.90 -8.30 20.68
C GLY A 366 -16.71 -7.48 21.13
N ASN A 367 -15.88 -8.05 22.01
CA ASN A 367 -14.65 -7.42 22.49
C ASN A 367 -13.37 -8.14 22.01
N ASP A 368 -13.53 -9.09 21.08
CA ASP A 368 -12.44 -9.93 20.60
C ASP A 368 -11.81 -9.38 19.33
N ASN A 369 -10.49 -9.52 19.25
CA ASN A 369 -9.70 -9.34 18.04
C ASN A 369 -9.24 -10.70 17.50
N LEU A 370 -9.23 -10.84 16.19
CA LEU A 370 -8.73 -12.01 15.48
C LEU A 370 -7.41 -11.70 14.79
N VAL A 371 -6.52 -12.70 14.80
CA VAL A 371 -5.39 -12.81 13.88
C VAL A 371 -5.88 -13.56 12.65
N TYR A 372 -5.53 -13.07 11.46
CA TYR A 372 -6.00 -13.64 10.20
C TYR A 372 -4.97 -13.55 9.10
N PHE A 373 -4.96 -14.53 8.20
CA PHE A 373 -4.10 -14.57 7.01
C PHE A 373 -4.61 -15.63 6.01
N ASN A 374 -4.26 -15.48 4.73
CA ASN A 374 -4.66 -16.42 3.69
C ASN A 374 -3.81 -17.70 3.65
N LEU A 375 -4.47 -18.83 3.37
CA LEU A 375 -3.84 -20.08 2.95
C LEU A 375 -4.58 -20.63 1.71
N PRO A 376 -3.88 -21.26 0.75
CA PRO A 376 -4.52 -21.85 -0.41
C PRO A 376 -5.29 -23.14 -0.07
N PRO A 377 -6.41 -23.44 -0.77
CA PRO A 377 -7.05 -22.60 -1.79
C PRO A 377 -8.08 -21.64 -1.17
N GLY A 378 -7.86 -20.32 -1.29
CA GLY A 378 -8.81 -19.26 -0.94
C GLY A 378 -9.25 -19.17 0.53
N LEU A 379 -8.58 -19.88 1.45
CA LEU A 379 -9.00 -19.99 2.84
C LEU A 379 -8.44 -18.82 3.68
N LEU A 380 -9.32 -18.07 4.35
CA LEU A 380 -8.91 -17.11 5.37
C LEU A 380 -8.85 -17.78 6.74
N ILE A 381 -7.64 -18.08 7.22
CA ILE A 381 -7.42 -18.54 8.60
C ILE A 381 -7.73 -17.39 9.55
N ARG A 382 -8.40 -17.71 10.66
CA ARG A 382 -8.71 -16.75 11.71
C ARG A 382 -8.76 -17.41 13.08
N TYR A 383 -8.16 -16.78 14.09
CA TYR A 383 -8.24 -17.23 15.48
C TYR A 383 -8.05 -16.04 16.45
N PRO A 384 -8.52 -16.16 17.71
CA PRO A 384 -8.43 -15.06 18.68
C PRO A 384 -7.00 -14.60 18.94
N ALA A 385 -6.81 -13.29 19.15
CA ALA A 385 -5.51 -12.67 19.44
C ALA A 385 -4.76 -13.32 20.61
N TRP A 386 -5.47 -13.72 21.67
CA TRP A 386 -4.85 -14.40 22.82
C TRP A 386 -4.24 -15.77 22.44
N ALA A 387 -4.85 -16.47 21.47
CA ALA A 387 -4.34 -17.76 21.00
C ALA A 387 -3.04 -17.59 20.20
N ALA A 388 -2.81 -16.40 19.63
CA ALA A 388 -1.56 -16.05 18.96
C ALA A 388 -0.38 -16.05 19.93
N THR A 389 -0.55 -15.46 21.13
CA THR A 389 0.44 -15.54 22.20
C THR A 389 0.69 -16.98 22.65
N GLY A 390 -0.37 -17.78 22.80
CA GLY A 390 -0.25 -19.20 23.11
C GLY A 390 0.54 -19.98 22.06
N LEU A 391 0.26 -19.76 20.77
CA LEU A 391 0.99 -20.36 19.66
C LEU A 391 2.47 -19.94 19.63
N ALA A 392 2.76 -18.67 19.94
CA ALA A 392 4.13 -18.19 20.05
C ALA A 392 4.91 -18.86 21.19
N VAL A 393 4.28 -19.04 22.36
CA VAL A 393 4.86 -19.80 23.47
C VAL A 393 5.09 -21.27 23.07
N LEU A 394 4.12 -21.90 22.41
CA LEU A 394 4.28 -23.27 21.91
C LEU A 394 5.43 -23.40 20.90
N ALA A 395 5.59 -22.43 20.00
CA ALA A 395 6.70 -22.37 19.05
C ALA A 395 8.05 -22.29 19.78
N LEU A 396 8.16 -21.45 20.81
CA LEU A 396 9.36 -21.34 21.65
C LEU A 396 9.66 -22.64 22.41
N LEU A 397 8.64 -23.25 23.02
CA LEU A 397 8.80 -24.51 23.74
C LEU A 397 9.23 -25.65 22.79
N ALA A 398 8.65 -25.72 21.59
CA ALA A 398 9.05 -26.71 20.58
C ALA A 398 10.50 -26.49 20.11
N ALA A 399 10.91 -25.24 19.87
CA ALA A 399 12.28 -24.90 19.51
C ALA A 399 13.26 -25.28 20.64
N LEU A 400 12.92 -24.97 21.89
CA LEU A 400 13.73 -25.35 23.06
C LEU A 400 13.81 -26.87 23.21
N ALA A 401 12.70 -27.60 23.05
CA ALA A 401 12.69 -29.06 23.10
C ALA A 401 13.60 -29.67 22.03
N LEU A 402 13.60 -29.12 20.81
CA LEU A 402 14.50 -29.52 19.74
C LEU A 402 15.96 -29.29 20.12
N ILE A 403 16.32 -28.10 20.62
CA ILE A 403 17.68 -27.76 21.05
C ILE A 403 18.14 -28.69 22.18
N LEU A 404 17.30 -28.92 23.18
CA LEU A 404 17.59 -29.79 24.32
C LEU A 404 17.78 -31.25 23.89
N LEU A 405 16.92 -31.77 23.00
CA LEU A 405 17.04 -33.12 22.49
C LEU A 405 18.28 -33.29 21.61
N ALA A 406 18.56 -32.32 20.73
CA ALA A 406 19.77 -32.31 19.90
C ALA A 406 21.03 -32.31 20.78
N ARG A 407 21.04 -31.53 21.86
CA ARG A 407 22.12 -31.53 22.86
C ARG A 407 22.24 -32.87 23.57
N ARG A 408 21.14 -33.45 24.05
CA ARG A 408 21.13 -34.76 24.73
C ARG A 408 21.65 -35.89 23.85
N ARG A 409 21.41 -35.82 22.54
CA ARG A 409 21.94 -36.78 21.54
C ARG A 409 23.37 -36.46 21.08
N GLY A 410 24.03 -35.47 21.66
CA GLY A 410 25.40 -35.08 21.30
C GLY A 410 25.51 -34.47 19.89
N VAL A 411 24.41 -34.04 19.28
CA VAL A 411 24.41 -33.43 17.94
C VAL A 411 24.95 -32.00 17.98
N VAL A 412 24.73 -31.30 19.10
CA VAL A 412 25.16 -29.90 19.31
C VAL A 412 25.71 -29.69 20.71
N THR A 413 26.48 -28.62 20.89
CA THR A 413 26.95 -28.17 22.22
C THR A 413 26.29 -26.84 22.62
N LEU A 414 26.12 -26.60 23.92
CA LEU A 414 25.52 -25.36 24.42
C LEU A 414 26.30 -24.12 23.97
N ARG A 415 27.63 -24.14 24.14
CA ARG A 415 28.51 -23.03 23.76
C ARG A 415 28.38 -22.66 22.28
N ARG A 416 28.43 -23.65 21.38
CA ARG A 416 28.33 -23.40 19.94
C ARG A 416 26.92 -22.99 19.52
N THR A 417 25.89 -23.53 20.18
CA THR A 417 24.49 -23.11 19.93
C THR A 417 24.29 -21.65 20.32
N LEU A 418 24.73 -21.24 21.53
CA LEU A 418 24.66 -19.83 21.96
C LEU A 418 25.43 -18.89 21.03
N LEU A 419 26.63 -19.32 20.59
CA LEU A 419 27.41 -18.56 19.63
C LEU A 419 26.73 -18.49 18.26
N GLY A 420 26.11 -19.58 17.80
CA GLY A 420 25.31 -19.61 16.58
C GLY A 420 24.11 -18.66 16.64
N THR A 421 23.39 -18.64 17.76
CA THR A 421 22.29 -17.70 18.03
C THR A 421 22.79 -16.25 18.03
N ALA A 422 23.88 -15.95 18.73
CA ALA A 422 24.43 -14.58 18.75
C ALA A 422 24.85 -14.12 17.35
N LEU A 423 25.52 -14.98 16.58
CA LEU A 423 25.99 -14.66 15.23
C LEU A 423 24.84 -14.57 14.21
N ALA A 424 23.69 -15.19 14.45
CA ALA A 424 22.52 -15.09 13.57
C ALA A 424 21.90 -13.68 13.52
N LEU A 425 22.25 -12.79 14.46
CA LEU A 425 21.91 -11.37 14.36
C LEU A 425 22.58 -10.67 13.17
N ILE A 426 23.76 -11.15 12.73
CA ILE A 426 24.51 -10.53 11.64
C ILE A 426 23.70 -10.48 10.35
N PRO A 427 23.18 -11.59 9.79
CA PRO A 427 22.39 -11.53 8.57
C PRO A 427 21.08 -10.74 8.74
N ILE A 428 20.44 -10.79 9.92
CA ILE A 428 19.23 -10.02 10.21
C ILE A 428 19.51 -8.52 10.14
N ALA A 429 20.53 -8.05 10.86
CA ALA A 429 20.91 -6.64 10.90
C ALA A 429 21.48 -6.16 9.55
N ALA A 430 22.31 -6.97 8.90
CA ALA A 430 22.85 -6.66 7.58
C ALA A 430 21.76 -6.59 6.51
N GLY A 431 20.76 -7.48 6.58
CA GLY A 431 19.60 -7.45 5.70
C GLY A 431 18.74 -6.21 5.90
N ALA A 432 18.37 -5.90 7.14
CA ALA A 432 17.60 -4.70 7.47
C ALA A 432 18.34 -3.44 7.00
N GLY A 433 19.64 -3.32 7.30
CA GLY A 433 20.47 -2.20 6.86
C GLY A 433 20.58 -2.11 5.34
N ALA A 434 20.81 -3.22 4.64
CA ALA A 434 20.84 -3.26 3.18
C ALA A 434 19.51 -2.82 2.56
N GLY A 435 18.38 -3.18 3.18
CA GLY A 435 17.05 -2.79 2.74
C GLY A 435 16.74 -1.31 2.92
N VAL A 436 17.11 -0.73 4.07
CA VAL A 436 16.90 0.70 4.36
C VAL A 436 17.61 1.57 3.32
N TYR A 437 18.85 1.22 2.94
CA TYR A 437 19.61 1.99 1.96
C TYR A 437 19.42 1.52 0.50
N PHE A 438 18.57 0.51 0.26
CA PHE A 438 18.39 -0.07 -1.07
C PHE A 438 17.83 0.97 -2.05
N TRP A 439 16.77 1.68 -1.65
CA TRP A 439 16.16 2.73 -2.46
C TRP A 439 17.11 3.91 -2.72
N ASP A 440 17.88 4.32 -1.72
CA ASP A 440 18.87 5.38 -1.87
C ASP A 440 19.98 4.99 -2.85
N LEU A 441 20.42 3.73 -2.81
CA LEU A 441 21.36 3.19 -3.80
C LEU A 441 20.77 3.21 -5.21
N LEU A 442 19.51 2.80 -5.37
CA LEU A 442 18.84 2.85 -6.68
C LEU A 442 18.77 4.28 -7.22
N LYS A 443 18.38 5.26 -6.40
CA LYS A 443 18.36 6.68 -6.77
C LYS A 443 19.75 7.22 -7.10
N ALA A 444 20.79 6.78 -6.40
CA ALA A 444 22.16 7.17 -6.70
C ALA A 444 22.65 6.64 -8.06
N ILE A 445 22.26 5.41 -8.44
CA ILE A 445 22.60 4.80 -9.72
C ILE A 445 21.73 5.38 -10.85
N ARG A 446 20.43 5.56 -10.60
CA ARG A 446 19.45 6.04 -11.58
C ARG A 446 18.57 7.14 -10.96
N PRO A 447 19.03 8.41 -10.96
CA PRO A 447 18.30 9.54 -10.37
C PRO A 447 16.89 9.78 -10.91
N ALA A 448 16.58 9.24 -12.10
CA ALA A 448 15.24 9.25 -12.67
C ALA A 448 14.19 8.53 -11.79
N LEU A 449 14.59 7.71 -10.83
CA LEU A 449 13.69 7.06 -9.89
C LEU A 449 13.14 8.01 -8.80
N ASN A 450 13.66 9.23 -8.66
CA ASN A 450 13.13 10.19 -7.68
C ASN A 450 11.66 10.55 -7.94
N GLY A 451 11.24 10.56 -9.21
CA GLY A 451 9.89 10.95 -9.62
C GLY A 451 8.90 9.79 -9.77
N THR A 452 9.15 8.63 -9.16
CA THR A 452 8.17 7.53 -9.17
C THR A 452 7.23 7.65 -7.98
N ALA A 453 5.92 7.62 -8.22
CA ALA A 453 4.93 7.53 -7.15
C ALA A 453 5.15 6.25 -6.33
N THR A 454 4.82 6.31 -5.04
CA THR A 454 4.93 5.21 -4.06
C THR A 454 6.31 4.52 -3.94
N THR A 455 7.39 5.09 -4.50
CA THR A 455 8.73 4.47 -4.59
C THR A 455 8.76 3.13 -5.34
N THR A 456 7.86 2.99 -6.32
CA THR A 456 7.74 1.79 -7.15
C THR A 456 8.05 2.14 -8.61
N PRO A 457 9.02 1.47 -9.26
CA PRO A 457 9.28 1.62 -10.70
C PRO A 457 8.14 1.05 -11.58
N TYR A 458 8.11 1.37 -12.87
CA TYR A 458 7.14 0.84 -13.84
C TYR A 458 7.24 -0.68 -14.02
N ARG A 459 8.45 -1.24 -13.98
CA ARG A 459 8.72 -2.69 -14.14
C ARG A 459 9.51 -3.24 -12.94
N PRO A 460 8.87 -3.31 -11.76
CA PRO A 460 9.58 -3.55 -10.51
C PRO A 460 9.96 -5.03 -10.30
N GLU A 461 9.47 -5.97 -11.11
CA GLU A 461 9.52 -7.40 -10.83
C GLU A 461 10.96 -7.94 -10.74
N LEU A 462 11.86 -7.47 -11.61
CA LEU A 462 13.27 -7.86 -11.55
C LEU A 462 13.97 -7.28 -10.30
N LEU A 463 13.58 -6.07 -9.88
CA LEU A 463 14.11 -5.44 -8.67
C LEU A 463 13.59 -6.13 -7.41
N TRP A 464 12.32 -6.55 -7.40
CA TRP A 464 11.76 -7.40 -6.35
C TRP A 464 12.53 -8.71 -6.21
N LEU A 465 12.81 -9.39 -7.32
CA LEU A 465 13.65 -10.59 -7.31
C LEU A 465 15.09 -10.28 -6.87
N ALA A 466 15.65 -9.14 -7.24
CA ALA A 466 16.97 -8.70 -6.79
C ALA A 466 17.02 -8.53 -5.25
N VAL A 467 15.98 -7.95 -4.65
CA VAL A 467 15.82 -7.79 -3.19
C VAL A 467 15.73 -9.14 -2.49
N LEU A 468 14.87 -10.05 -2.96
CA LEU A 468 14.71 -11.38 -2.33
C LEU A 468 15.99 -12.23 -2.46
N THR A 469 16.68 -12.14 -3.60
CA THR A 469 17.96 -12.82 -3.82
C THR A 469 19.11 -12.16 -3.04
N LEU A 470 19.08 -10.84 -2.81
CA LEU A 470 20.04 -10.13 -1.94
C LEU A 470 19.91 -10.63 -0.50
N ALA A 471 18.69 -10.69 0.04
CA ALA A 471 18.41 -11.22 1.37
C ALA A 471 18.93 -12.66 1.52
N THR A 472 18.69 -13.49 0.50
CA THR A 472 19.21 -14.85 0.40
C THR A 472 20.74 -14.88 0.39
N ALA A 473 21.37 -14.02 -0.43
CA ALA A 473 22.82 -13.93 -0.57
C ALA A 473 23.51 -13.52 0.75
N ILE A 474 22.96 -12.55 1.48
CA ILE A 474 23.46 -12.12 2.79
C ILE A 474 23.47 -13.29 3.77
N LEU A 475 22.33 -14.00 3.90
CA LEU A 475 22.21 -15.13 4.82
C LEU A 475 23.14 -16.30 4.43
N ILE A 476 23.17 -16.71 3.15
CA ILE A 476 23.99 -17.86 2.75
C ILE A 476 25.49 -17.54 2.77
N THR A 477 25.88 -16.26 2.63
CA THR A 477 27.27 -15.82 2.84
C THR A 477 27.67 -15.98 4.29
N TRP A 478 26.85 -15.47 5.21
CA TRP A 478 27.04 -15.68 6.65
C TRP A 478 27.15 -17.16 7.00
N TYR A 479 26.22 -17.98 6.49
CA TYR A 479 26.20 -19.41 6.73
C TYR A 479 27.45 -20.10 6.19
N ALA A 480 27.87 -19.80 4.95
CA ALA A 480 29.04 -20.38 4.32
C ALA A 480 30.34 -20.09 5.10
N LEU A 481 30.49 -18.87 5.63
CA LEU A 481 31.67 -18.43 6.39
C LEU A 481 31.78 -19.13 7.75
N LEU A 482 30.64 -19.38 8.42
CA LEU A 482 30.63 -19.83 9.81
C LEU A 482 30.37 -21.33 9.99
N ARG A 483 29.70 -21.99 9.04
CA ARG A 483 29.23 -23.38 9.23
C ARG A 483 30.32 -24.42 9.50
N ARG A 484 31.56 -24.17 9.02
CA ARG A 484 32.71 -25.04 9.31
C ARG A 484 33.33 -24.79 10.70
N ARG A 485 33.21 -23.57 11.22
CA ARG A 485 33.79 -23.17 12.51
C ARG A 485 32.83 -23.44 13.67
N ILE A 486 31.55 -23.14 13.47
CA ILE A 486 30.51 -23.23 14.50
C ILE A 486 29.75 -24.55 14.43
N GLY A 487 29.43 -25.01 13.22
CA GLY A 487 28.59 -26.19 12.98
C GLY A 487 27.27 -25.80 12.27
N THR A 488 26.83 -26.66 11.36
CA THR A 488 25.65 -26.41 10.51
C THR A 488 24.35 -26.44 11.30
N THR A 489 24.22 -27.40 12.22
CA THR A 489 23.07 -27.54 13.11
C THR A 489 22.99 -26.39 14.09
N GLU A 490 24.11 -25.97 14.68
CA GLU A 490 24.14 -24.85 15.63
C GLU A 490 23.73 -23.51 15.00
N LEU A 491 24.16 -23.23 13.76
CA LEU A 491 23.71 -22.03 13.04
C LEU A 491 22.22 -22.09 12.68
N SER A 492 21.73 -23.27 12.28
CA SER A 492 20.31 -23.46 11.95
C SER A 492 19.41 -23.29 13.19
N LEU A 493 19.83 -23.86 14.33
CA LEU A 493 19.13 -23.67 15.61
C LEU A 493 19.23 -22.22 16.11
N GLY A 494 20.31 -21.50 15.78
CA GLY A 494 20.44 -20.07 16.06
C GLY A 494 19.37 -19.24 15.36
N ILE A 495 19.12 -19.49 14.07
CA ILE A 495 18.02 -18.85 13.32
C ILE A 495 16.66 -19.25 13.91
N LEU A 496 16.44 -20.54 14.17
CA LEU A 496 15.20 -21.02 14.78
C LEU A 496 14.93 -20.35 16.15
N THR A 497 15.99 -20.10 16.93
CA THR A 497 15.88 -19.38 18.21
C THR A 497 15.41 -17.95 17.98
N TRP A 498 15.98 -17.21 17.03
CA TRP A 498 15.51 -15.86 16.70
C TRP A 498 14.08 -15.86 16.16
N ALA A 499 13.71 -16.82 15.32
CA ALA A 499 12.35 -16.96 14.84
C ALA A 499 11.35 -17.19 16.00
N ALA A 500 11.72 -18.01 16.99
CA ALA A 500 10.93 -18.22 18.21
C ALA A 500 10.84 -16.97 19.09
N LEU A 501 11.94 -16.24 19.26
CA LEU A 501 11.97 -15.01 20.05
C LEU A 501 11.17 -13.89 19.38
N ILE A 502 11.24 -13.76 18.05
CA ILE A 502 10.41 -12.85 17.26
C ILE A 502 8.94 -13.24 17.39
N ALA A 503 8.61 -14.53 17.27
CA ALA A 503 7.24 -15.01 17.47
C ALA A 503 6.69 -14.62 18.84
N LEU A 504 7.48 -14.81 19.91
CA LEU A 504 7.07 -14.42 21.27
C LEU A 504 6.95 -12.90 21.42
N GLY A 505 7.93 -12.13 20.91
CA GLY A 505 7.90 -10.67 20.96
C GLY A 505 6.67 -10.10 20.26
N LEU A 506 6.39 -10.57 19.05
CA LEU A 506 5.17 -10.22 18.32
C LEU A 506 3.92 -10.72 19.05
N GLY A 507 3.89 -11.96 19.54
CA GLY A 507 2.73 -12.50 20.27
C GLY A 507 2.38 -11.73 21.54
N LEU A 508 3.32 -10.99 22.13
CA LEU A 508 3.10 -10.16 23.31
C LEU A 508 2.77 -8.70 22.97
N VAL A 509 3.41 -8.13 21.95
CA VAL A 509 3.31 -6.69 21.63
C VAL A 509 2.34 -6.41 20.48
N SER A 510 2.29 -7.30 19.49
CA SER A 510 1.51 -7.18 18.26
C SER A 510 0.97 -8.56 17.84
N PRO A 511 -0.04 -9.10 18.55
CA PRO A 511 -0.55 -10.45 18.29
C PRO A 511 -0.96 -10.68 16.84
N GLY A 512 -1.47 -9.64 16.15
CA GLY A 512 -1.82 -9.65 14.72
C GLY A 512 -0.67 -10.03 13.78
N ALA A 513 0.56 -9.66 14.12
CA ALA A 513 1.75 -9.98 13.32
C ALA A 513 2.44 -11.29 13.71
N SER A 514 2.09 -11.88 14.86
CA SER A 514 2.82 -13.03 15.43
C SER A 514 2.80 -14.29 14.57
N HIS A 515 1.76 -14.46 13.75
CA HIS A 515 1.60 -15.62 12.88
C HIS A 515 2.72 -15.75 11.84
N LEU A 516 3.34 -14.63 11.43
CA LEU A 516 4.50 -14.61 10.53
C LEU A 516 5.65 -15.46 11.04
N ALA A 517 5.88 -15.48 12.36
CA ALA A 517 6.98 -16.20 12.97
C ALA A 517 6.52 -17.46 13.73
N ALA A 518 5.35 -17.44 14.37
CA ALA A 518 4.88 -18.54 15.22
C ALA A 518 4.65 -19.84 14.45
N TRP A 519 3.86 -19.81 13.37
CA TRP A 519 3.54 -21.00 12.57
C TRP A 519 4.77 -21.58 11.86
N PRO A 520 5.60 -20.79 11.16
CA PRO A 520 6.84 -21.29 10.56
C PRO A 520 7.81 -21.89 11.59
N THR A 521 7.97 -21.25 12.75
CA THR A 521 8.86 -21.73 13.81
C THR A 521 8.36 -23.03 14.41
N LEU A 522 7.08 -23.12 14.75
CA LEU A 522 6.46 -24.32 15.31
C LEU A 522 6.61 -25.49 14.33
N GLY A 523 6.27 -25.28 13.05
CA GLY A 523 6.44 -26.27 12.00
C GLY A 523 7.90 -26.74 11.87
N ALA A 524 8.84 -25.80 11.77
CA ALA A 524 10.26 -26.10 11.64
C ALA A 524 10.81 -26.88 12.84
N ALA A 525 10.41 -26.51 14.06
CA ALA A 525 10.80 -27.19 15.29
C ALA A 525 10.27 -28.64 15.35
N LEU A 526 8.98 -28.83 15.03
CA LEU A 526 8.36 -30.16 14.97
C LEU A 526 8.97 -31.04 13.86
N GLY A 527 9.23 -30.47 12.69
CA GLY A 527 9.94 -31.15 11.60
C GLY A 527 11.35 -31.57 12.00
N GLY A 528 12.08 -30.71 12.73
CA GLY A 528 13.38 -31.02 13.30
C GLY A 528 13.33 -32.14 14.34
N LEU A 529 12.35 -32.11 15.25
CA LEU A 529 12.13 -33.16 16.25
C LEU A 529 11.84 -34.51 15.57
N ALA A 530 10.98 -34.52 14.56
CA ALA A 530 10.69 -35.72 13.76
C ALA A 530 11.94 -36.20 13.01
N ALA A 531 12.71 -35.30 12.41
CA ALA A 531 13.95 -35.64 11.69
C ALA A 531 15.01 -36.28 12.59
N LEU A 532 15.08 -35.90 13.87
CA LEU A 532 15.97 -36.55 14.84
C LEU A 532 15.58 -38.01 15.10
N HIS A 533 14.29 -38.36 15.05
CA HIS A 533 13.78 -39.73 15.26
C HIS A 533 13.74 -40.56 13.97
N CYS A 534 13.71 -39.92 12.81
CA CYS A 534 13.65 -40.58 11.52
C CYS A 534 15.01 -41.13 11.05
N PRO A 535 15.02 -42.28 10.33
CA PRO A 535 16.21 -42.76 9.66
C PRO A 535 16.67 -41.75 8.59
N PRO A 536 17.97 -41.71 8.21
CA PRO A 536 18.51 -40.71 7.29
C PRO A 536 17.73 -40.52 5.99
N ARG A 537 17.15 -41.60 5.44
CA ARG A 537 16.35 -41.59 4.21
C ARG A 537 15.03 -40.81 4.33
N ARG A 538 14.48 -40.65 5.54
CA ARG A 538 13.20 -39.96 5.81
C ARG A 538 13.37 -38.57 6.42
N ARG A 539 14.61 -38.15 6.74
CA ARG A 539 14.87 -36.84 7.37
C ARG A 539 14.48 -35.67 6.48
N ALA A 540 14.80 -35.74 5.19
CA ALA A 540 14.41 -34.69 4.23
C ALA A 540 12.89 -34.52 4.21
N LEU A 541 12.13 -35.61 4.14
CA LEU A 541 10.67 -35.58 4.18
C LEU A 541 10.12 -34.96 5.47
N ALA A 542 10.66 -35.33 6.63
CA ALA A 542 10.25 -34.76 7.93
C ALA A 542 10.50 -33.25 8.00
N LEU A 543 11.68 -32.80 7.53
CA LEU A 543 12.02 -31.38 7.47
C LEU A 543 11.12 -30.63 6.47
N THR A 544 10.94 -31.15 5.25
CA THR A 544 10.07 -30.56 4.24
C THR A 544 8.65 -30.38 4.76
N THR A 545 8.09 -31.41 5.41
CA THR A 545 6.74 -31.35 5.97
C THR A 545 6.64 -30.27 7.06
N GLY A 546 7.62 -30.20 7.96
CA GLY A 546 7.68 -29.15 8.99
C GLY A 546 7.89 -27.74 8.44
N LEU A 547 8.48 -27.60 7.25
CA LEU A 547 8.76 -26.31 6.61
C LEU A 547 7.63 -25.81 5.69
N VAL A 548 6.56 -26.59 5.50
CA VAL A 548 5.39 -26.15 4.72
C VAL A 548 4.78 -24.84 5.25
N PRO A 549 4.57 -24.62 6.56
CA PRO A 549 4.08 -23.34 7.07
C PRO A 549 5.01 -22.16 6.73
N ALA A 550 6.33 -22.37 6.71
CA ALA A 550 7.28 -21.33 6.29
C ALA A 550 7.10 -20.96 4.80
N ALA A 551 6.87 -21.96 3.94
CA ALA A 551 6.59 -21.75 2.52
C ALA A 551 5.24 -21.08 2.25
N LEU A 552 4.21 -21.40 3.05
CA LEU A 552 2.87 -20.86 2.88
C LEU A 552 2.71 -19.44 3.45
N ILE A 553 3.53 -19.05 4.43
CA ILE A 553 3.40 -17.76 5.12
C ILE A 553 4.53 -16.81 4.72
N LEU A 554 5.79 -17.16 5.01
CA LEU A 554 6.90 -16.20 4.89
C LEU A 554 7.18 -15.79 3.45
N LEU A 555 7.15 -16.72 2.49
CA LEU A 555 7.44 -16.41 1.09
C LEU A 555 6.31 -15.57 0.44
N PRO A 556 5.01 -15.92 0.57
CA PRO A 556 3.93 -15.04 0.12
C PRO A 556 3.91 -13.68 0.81
N SER A 557 4.09 -13.61 2.13
CA SER A 557 4.14 -12.31 2.83
C SER A 557 5.33 -11.46 2.39
N ALA A 558 6.51 -12.06 2.11
CA ALA A 558 7.64 -11.33 1.55
C ALA A 558 7.35 -10.78 0.15
N TRP A 559 6.58 -11.51 -0.67
CA TRP A 559 6.19 -11.07 -2.01
C TRP A 559 5.11 -9.99 -1.98
N ASN A 560 4.03 -10.21 -1.22
CA ASN A 560 2.85 -9.34 -1.19
C ASN A 560 3.12 -8.01 -0.47
N THR A 561 4.22 -7.88 0.27
CA THR A 561 4.65 -6.61 0.89
C THR A 561 5.56 -5.77 -0.01
N LEU A 562 6.09 -6.32 -1.11
CA LEU A 562 6.91 -5.55 -2.07
C LEU A 562 6.19 -4.37 -2.75
N PRO A 563 4.88 -4.45 -3.07
CA PRO A 563 4.11 -3.33 -3.60
C PRO A 563 4.01 -2.11 -2.66
N THR A 564 4.35 -2.24 -1.37
CA THR A 564 4.36 -1.09 -0.46
C THR A 564 5.41 -0.03 -0.83
N GLY A 565 6.40 -0.40 -1.64
CA GLY A 565 7.45 0.48 -2.16
C GLY A 565 8.86 -0.02 -1.85
N LEU A 566 9.81 0.21 -2.76
CA LEU A 566 11.18 -0.26 -2.59
C LEU A 566 11.93 0.40 -1.43
N GLN A 567 11.44 1.54 -0.94
CA GLN A 567 11.98 2.19 0.27
C GLN A 567 11.71 1.40 1.55
N TYR A 568 10.68 0.53 1.57
CA TYR A 568 10.27 -0.19 2.77
C TYR A 568 10.76 -1.63 2.83
N VAL A 569 11.58 -2.08 1.87
CA VAL A 569 12.00 -3.49 1.75
C VAL A 569 12.81 -3.99 2.96
N GLY A 570 13.48 -3.07 3.68
CA GLY A 570 14.21 -3.36 4.91
C GLY A 570 13.33 -3.71 6.11
N TYR A 571 12.05 -3.33 6.10
CA TYR A 571 11.14 -3.52 7.23
C TYR A 571 10.36 -4.85 7.16
N ALA A 572 10.01 -5.33 5.96
CA ALA A 572 9.22 -6.55 5.79
C ALA A 572 9.81 -7.56 4.78
N PRO A 573 9.93 -7.27 3.46
CA PRO A 573 10.39 -8.26 2.48
C PRO A 573 11.72 -8.95 2.82
N ILE A 574 12.76 -8.18 3.19
CA ILE A 574 14.09 -8.74 3.47
C ILE A 574 14.09 -9.56 4.77
N PRO A 575 13.61 -9.06 5.93
CA PRO A 575 13.51 -9.86 7.15
C PRO A 575 12.72 -11.17 6.95
N LEU A 576 11.59 -11.13 6.24
CA LEU A 576 10.78 -12.31 5.96
C LEU A 576 11.54 -13.33 5.09
N MET A 577 12.25 -12.85 4.06
CA MET A 577 13.05 -13.72 3.19
C MET A 577 14.27 -14.33 3.91
N ILE A 578 14.88 -13.59 4.84
CA ILE A 578 15.95 -14.09 5.72
C ILE A 578 15.42 -15.19 6.64
N LEU A 579 14.27 -14.99 7.27
CA LEU A 579 13.64 -16.02 8.10
C LEU A 579 13.26 -17.24 7.27
N PHE A 580 12.64 -17.06 6.09
CA PHE A 580 12.27 -18.14 5.19
C PHE A 580 13.49 -18.99 4.82
N THR A 581 14.50 -18.36 4.23
CA THR A 581 15.73 -19.06 3.81
C THR A 581 16.50 -19.64 5.00
N GLY A 582 16.48 -18.96 6.13
CA GLY A 582 17.12 -19.37 7.37
C GLY A 582 16.54 -20.65 7.97
N LEU A 583 15.22 -20.78 7.96
CA LEU A 583 14.55 -22.02 8.38
C LEU A 583 14.82 -23.19 7.41
N LEU A 584 15.12 -22.90 6.13
CA LEU A 584 15.49 -23.90 5.13
C LEU A 584 16.95 -24.39 5.24
N LEU A 585 17.81 -23.79 6.09
CA LEU A 585 19.24 -24.14 6.18
C LEU A 585 19.52 -25.65 6.35
N PRO A 586 18.77 -26.43 7.16
CA PRO A 586 18.97 -27.87 7.25
C PRO A 586 18.80 -28.62 5.92
N LEU A 587 17.87 -28.17 5.06
CA LEU A 587 17.68 -28.72 3.72
C LEU A 587 18.74 -28.19 2.74
N ILE A 588 19.08 -26.91 2.81
CA ILE A 588 20.15 -26.27 2.01
C ILE A 588 21.49 -26.99 2.23
N GLU A 589 21.81 -27.39 3.47
CA GLU A 589 23.03 -28.13 3.75
C GLU A 589 23.09 -29.49 3.02
N THR A 590 21.95 -30.16 2.81
CA THR A 590 21.92 -31.46 2.12
C THR A 590 22.33 -31.37 0.65
N VAL A 591 22.16 -30.22 0.02
CA VAL A 591 22.53 -29.95 -1.38
C VAL A 591 23.88 -29.24 -1.50
N TRP A 592 24.47 -28.77 -0.40
CA TRP A 592 25.67 -27.96 -0.42
C TRP A 592 26.94 -28.79 -0.75
N PRO A 593 27.68 -28.46 -1.82
CA PRO A 593 28.87 -29.19 -2.23
C PRO A 593 30.09 -28.87 -1.35
N HIS A 594 30.89 -29.89 -1.02
CA HIS A 594 32.12 -29.73 -0.22
C HIS A 594 33.21 -28.91 -0.93
N ARG A 595 33.43 -29.13 -2.25
CA ARG A 595 34.51 -28.49 -3.03
C ARG A 595 34.18 -27.09 -3.57
N ARG A 596 32.90 -26.77 -3.78
CA ARG A 596 32.45 -25.50 -4.38
C ARG A 596 31.80 -24.55 -3.36
N SER A 597 32.17 -24.70 -2.09
CA SER A 597 31.54 -23.98 -0.98
C SER A 597 31.51 -22.45 -1.10
N PRO A 598 32.56 -21.76 -1.61
CA PRO A 598 32.51 -20.29 -1.75
C PRO A 598 31.76 -19.84 -3.03
N LEU A 599 31.52 -20.73 -3.99
CA LEU A 599 30.87 -20.36 -5.25
C LEU A 599 29.36 -20.13 -5.09
N ILE A 600 28.71 -20.75 -4.11
CA ILE A 600 27.26 -20.56 -3.86
C ILE A 600 26.94 -19.11 -3.44
N PRO A 601 27.54 -18.56 -2.38
CA PRO A 601 27.27 -17.17 -2.00
C PRO A 601 27.66 -16.19 -3.11
N LEU A 602 28.77 -16.44 -3.81
CA LEU A 602 29.16 -15.64 -4.97
C LEU A 602 28.10 -15.69 -6.07
N THR A 603 27.58 -16.88 -6.41
CA THR A 603 26.54 -17.03 -7.44
C THR A 603 25.26 -16.30 -7.04
N ALA A 604 24.79 -16.42 -5.79
CA ALA A 604 23.59 -15.71 -5.36
C ALA A 604 23.76 -14.19 -5.39
N LEU A 605 24.93 -13.69 -4.98
CA LEU A 605 25.25 -12.28 -5.09
C LEU A 605 25.34 -11.82 -6.55
N THR A 606 25.97 -12.59 -7.43
CA THR A 606 26.03 -12.31 -8.86
C THR A 606 24.64 -12.30 -9.50
N VAL A 607 23.76 -13.24 -9.14
CA VAL A 607 22.38 -13.27 -9.60
C VAL A 607 21.62 -12.03 -9.11
N SER A 608 21.76 -11.66 -7.83
CA SER A 608 21.13 -10.46 -7.29
C SER A 608 21.60 -9.18 -8.02
N ILE A 609 22.91 -9.04 -8.25
CA ILE A 609 23.48 -7.91 -9.02
C ILE A 609 23.00 -7.94 -10.48
N ALA A 610 22.93 -9.11 -11.11
CA ALA A 610 22.46 -9.25 -12.48
C ALA A 610 20.97 -8.89 -12.61
N LEU A 611 20.13 -9.30 -11.65
CA LEU A 611 18.72 -8.93 -11.58
C LEU A 611 18.54 -7.43 -11.33
N LEU A 612 19.34 -6.85 -10.43
CA LEU A 612 19.37 -5.42 -10.16
C LEU A 612 19.72 -4.63 -11.43
N ALA A 613 20.81 -5.00 -12.10
CA ALA A 613 21.24 -4.37 -13.33
C ALA A 613 20.20 -4.53 -14.45
N ALA A 614 19.65 -5.74 -14.62
CA ALA A 614 18.61 -5.99 -15.61
C ALA A 614 17.34 -5.18 -15.32
N GLY A 615 16.89 -5.14 -14.06
CA GLY A 615 15.75 -4.31 -13.62
C GLY A 615 15.96 -2.83 -13.93
N LEU A 616 17.14 -2.31 -13.61
CA LEU A 616 17.52 -0.94 -13.94
C LEU A 616 17.68 -0.68 -15.44
N LEU A 617 17.93 -1.69 -16.27
CA LEU A 617 18.03 -1.53 -17.73
C LEU A 617 16.67 -1.59 -18.43
N VAL A 618 15.73 -2.40 -17.93
CA VAL A 618 14.41 -2.56 -18.56
C VAL A 618 13.39 -1.51 -18.13
N GLU A 619 13.70 -0.76 -17.07
CA GLU A 619 12.83 0.28 -16.55
C GLU A 619 12.76 1.45 -17.56
N PRO A 620 11.58 1.73 -18.16
CA PRO A 620 11.42 2.73 -19.19
C PRO A 620 11.25 4.15 -18.61
N PHE A 621 11.73 5.16 -19.34
CA PHE A 621 11.35 6.57 -19.14
C PHE A 621 11.22 7.21 -20.51
N ASP A 622 10.01 7.17 -21.03
CA ASP A 622 9.65 7.63 -22.37
C ASP A 622 8.25 8.24 -22.33
N LYS A 623 7.64 8.47 -23.50
CA LYS A 623 6.32 9.12 -23.57
C LYS A 623 5.18 8.24 -23.05
N GLU A 624 5.34 6.93 -23.09
CA GLU A 624 4.36 5.97 -22.59
C GLU A 624 4.57 5.71 -21.09
N HIS A 625 5.76 6.01 -20.57
CA HIS A 625 6.13 5.86 -19.17
C HIS A 625 6.74 7.17 -18.65
N PRO A 626 5.94 8.25 -18.58
CA PRO A 626 6.45 9.56 -18.24
C PRO A 626 6.86 9.60 -16.77
N ARG A 627 7.89 10.39 -16.45
CA ARG A 627 8.34 10.59 -15.08
C ARG A 627 7.70 11.84 -14.49
N ARG A 628 7.44 11.83 -13.19
CA ARG A 628 7.01 13.03 -12.45
C ARG A 628 8.12 14.10 -12.46
N THR A 629 7.74 15.35 -12.62
CA THR A 629 8.57 16.53 -12.37
C THR A 629 7.77 17.58 -11.61
N SER A 630 8.46 18.51 -10.94
CA SER A 630 7.83 19.51 -10.08
C SER A 630 8.27 20.91 -10.47
N LEU A 631 7.30 21.75 -10.78
CA LEU A 631 7.48 23.19 -10.99
C LEU A 631 6.26 23.94 -10.49
N ALA A 632 6.53 25.03 -9.79
CA ALA A 632 5.56 25.86 -9.11
C ALA A 632 5.85 27.34 -9.38
N TYR A 633 4.80 28.16 -9.40
CA TYR A 633 4.90 29.60 -9.61
C TYR A 633 4.28 30.38 -8.45
N GLY A 634 5.04 31.28 -7.85
CA GLY A 634 4.55 32.17 -6.79
C GLY A 634 4.67 33.63 -7.21
N LEU A 635 3.57 34.40 -7.08
CA LEU A 635 3.54 35.85 -7.29
C LEU A 635 3.27 36.57 -5.95
N ASP A 636 4.13 37.53 -5.63
CA ASP A 636 3.93 38.47 -4.54
C ASP A 636 3.24 39.73 -5.09
N ALA A 637 1.97 39.93 -4.74
CA ALA A 637 1.17 41.03 -5.26
C ALA A 637 1.53 42.39 -4.64
N ASP A 638 2.23 42.41 -3.50
CA ASP A 638 2.63 43.67 -2.84
C ASP A 638 3.87 44.25 -3.52
N THR A 639 4.82 43.39 -3.91
CA THR A 639 6.08 43.78 -4.55
C THR A 639 6.05 43.66 -6.08
N GLY A 640 5.08 42.92 -6.63
CA GLY A 640 5.03 42.55 -8.04
C GLY A 640 6.10 41.55 -8.46
N GLN A 641 6.80 40.93 -7.51
CA GLN A 641 7.85 39.95 -7.79
C GLN A 641 7.28 38.55 -7.94
N ALA A 642 7.80 37.80 -8.92
CA ALA A 642 7.43 36.41 -9.13
C ALA A 642 8.64 35.48 -9.00
N VAL A 643 8.39 34.22 -8.65
CA VAL A 643 9.42 33.19 -8.47
C VAL A 643 9.00 31.85 -9.02
N TRP A 644 9.98 31.09 -9.51
CA TRP A 644 9.87 29.66 -9.79
C TRP A 644 10.30 28.86 -8.56
N LEU A 645 9.50 27.87 -8.20
CA LEU A 645 9.67 27.01 -7.03
C LEU A 645 9.64 25.54 -7.46
N THR A 646 10.14 24.65 -6.61
CA THR A 646 10.00 23.19 -6.76
C THR A 646 9.81 22.53 -5.40
N SER A 647 8.98 21.48 -5.34
CA SER A 647 8.74 20.69 -4.12
C SER A 647 9.83 19.66 -3.86
N GLU A 648 10.57 19.27 -4.89
CA GLU A 648 11.58 18.22 -4.86
C GLU A 648 12.97 18.73 -5.29
N ASN A 649 13.96 17.86 -5.37
CA ASN A 649 15.21 18.22 -6.01
C ASN A 649 14.95 18.39 -7.53
N PRO A 650 15.31 19.55 -8.12
CA PRO A 650 14.97 19.82 -9.51
C PRO A 650 15.70 18.85 -10.44
N ASP A 651 14.94 18.26 -11.38
CA ASP A 651 15.49 17.42 -12.42
C ASP A 651 16.15 18.23 -13.55
N GLU A 652 16.61 17.57 -14.61
CA GLU A 652 17.24 18.24 -15.75
C GLU A 652 16.36 19.29 -16.44
N TRP A 653 15.05 19.06 -16.51
CA TRP A 653 14.13 20.00 -17.12
C TRP A 653 13.84 21.17 -16.18
N ALA A 654 13.56 20.92 -14.90
CA ALA A 654 13.27 21.96 -13.91
C ALA A 654 14.48 22.88 -13.67
N ARG A 655 15.72 22.35 -13.76
CA ARG A 655 16.96 23.15 -13.62
C ARG A 655 17.12 24.24 -14.68
N ARG A 656 16.38 24.21 -15.79
CA ARG A 656 16.38 25.27 -16.80
C ARG A 656 15.82 26.59 -16.25
N TYR A 657 14.99 26.52 -15.22
CA TYR A 657 14.49 27.67 -14.49
C TYR A 657 15.52 28.20 -13.47
N GLY A 658 16.74 27.66 -13.40
CA GLY A 658 17.85 28.23 -12.62
C GLY A 658 17.82 27.95 -11.11
N GLY A 659 18.78 28.56 -10.39
CA GLY A 659 18.78 28.63 -8.92
C GLY A 659 19.88 27.91 -8.14
N THR A 660 20.35 28.55 -7.08
CA THR A 660 20.79 27.84 -5.87
C THR A 660 19.55 27.53 -5.06
N THR A 661 19.33 26.26 -4.74
CA THR A 661 18.27 25.82 -3.82
C THR A 661 18.33 26.62 -2.52
N ALA A 662 17.46 27.62 -2.38
CA ALA A 662 17.32 28.40 -1.16
C ALA A 662 16.05 27.96 -0.44
N THR A 663 16.18 27.62 0.84
CA THR A 663 15.08 27.29 1.75
C THR A 663 14.62 28.54 2.49
N GLY A 664 13.32 28.66 2.77
CA GLY A 664 12.78 29.76 3.59
C GLY A 664 12.45 31.06 2.83
N HIS A 665 12.20 30.99 1.52
CA HIS A 665 11.59 32.12 0.81
C HIS A 665 10.12 32.30 1.31
N PRO A 666 9.59 33.52 1.50
CA PRO A 666 8.22 33.72 1.98
C PRO A 666 7.15 33.05 1.11
N GLN A 667 7.37 33.06 -0.22
CA GLN A 667 6.53 32.32 -1.15
C GLN A 667 6.76 30.81 -1.11
N ALA A 668 7.84 30.29 -0.52
CA ALA A 668 8.05 28.85 -0.34
C ALA A 668 7.46 28.34 0.99
N GLU A 669 7.43 29.17 2.04
CA GLU A 669 6.79 28.87 3.34
C GLU A 669 5.28 28.62 3.22
N LEU A 670 4.64 29.13 2.17
CA LEU A 670 3.22 28.93 1.87
C LEU A 670 2.93 27.58 1.18
N TRP A 671 3.98 26.80 0.87
CA TRP A 671 3.95 25.59 0.07
C TRP A 671 4.49 24.38 0.86
N GLY A 672 4.58 24.50 2.19
CA GLY A 672 5.18 23.54 3.11
C GLY A 672 6.69 23.69 3.24
N GLY A 673 7.25 23.31 4.40
CA GLY A 673 8.65 23.54 4.78
C GLY A 673 9.74 22.90 3.90
N GLY A 674 9.36 22.10 2.89
CA GLY A 674 10.29 21.44 1.95
C GLY A 674 10.50 22.18 0.62
N SER A 675 9.68 23.18 0.29
CA SER A 675 9.73 23.86 -1.01
C SER A 675 10.99 24.70 -1.19
N LYS A 676 11.55 24.65 -2.40
CA LYS A 676 12.85 25.21 -2.75
C LYS A 676 12.71 26.30 -3.80
N LEU A 677 13.33 27.45 -3.54
CA LEU A 677 13.44 28.50 -4.53
C LEU A 677 14.39 28.07 -5.65
N LEU A 678 13.92 28.20 -6.89
CA LEU A 678 14.73 28.09 -8.09
C LEU A 678 15.23 29.48 -8.47
N SER A 679 14.39 30.34 -9.05
CA SER A 679 14.82 31.66 -9.50
C SER A 679 13.71 32.70 -9.41
N PRO A 680 14.05 33.99 -9.59
CA PRO A 680 13.07 34.98 -10.03
C PRO A 680 12.40 34.55 -11.34
N ALA A 681 11.10 34.81 -11.45
CA ALA A 681 10.28 34.55 -12.63
C ALA A 681 9.76 35.87 -13.22
N LYS A 682 9.30 35.83 -14.47
CA LYS A 682 8.61 36.99 -15.05
C LYS A 682 7.23 37.14 -14.38
N PRO A 683 6.85 38.34 -13.91
CA PRO A 683 5.53 38.54 -13.32
C PRO A 683 4.41 38.36 -14.36
N ALA A 684 3.42 37.55 -14.00
CA ALA A 684 2.17 37.40 -14.73
C ALA A 684 1.15 38.44 -14.27
N THR A 685 0.19 38.79 -15.13
CA THR A 685 -0.93 39.65 -14.74
C THR A 685 -2.03 38.81 -14.09
N LEU A 686 -1.85 38.49 -12.81
CA LEU A 686 -2.82 37.73 -12.02
C LEU A 686 -3.46 38.62 -10.95
N PRO A 687 -4.80 38.68 -10.86
CA PRO A 687 -5.49 39.37 -9.78
C PRO A 687 -5.08 38.82 -8.41
N ALA A 688 -4.84 39.72 -7.46
CA ALA A 688 -4.56 39.34 -6.08
C ALA A 688 -5.84 38.91 -5.35
N PRO A 689 -5.76 37.96 -4.40
CA PRO A 689 -6.91 37.63 -3.56
C PRO A 689 -7.27 38.83 -2.68
N THR A 690 -8.56 39.01 -2.38
CA THR A 690 -9.08 40.12 -1.56
C THR A 690 -9.40 39.67 -0.14
N LEU A 691 -9.15 40.55 0.84
CA LEU A 691 -9.57 40.38 2.23
C LEU A 691 -10.40 41.58 2.67
N GLN A 692 -11.62 41.30 3.15
CA GLN A 692 -12.53 42.29 3.71
C GLN A 692 -12.73 42.01 5.20
N VAL A 693 -12.47 43.00 6.06
CA VAL A 693 -12.84 42.91 7.49
C VAL A 693 -14.33 43.20 7.63
N LEU A 694 -15.09 42.21 8.09
CA LEU A 694 -16.52 42.32 8.32
C LEU A 694 -16.84 42.85 9.72
N ALA A 695 -16.05 42.44 10.72
CA ALA A 695 -16.16 42.91 12.09
C ALA A 695 -14.82 42.79 12.81
N HIS A 696 -14.57 43.65 13.79
CA HIS A 696 -13.42 43.55 14.68
C HIS A 696 -13.78 43.96 16.10
N THR A 697 -13.19 43.28 17.08
CA THR A 697 -13.32 43.63 18.50
C THR A 697 -12.00 43.36 19.22
N THR A 698 -11.63 44.23 20.14
CA THR A 698 -10.43 44.05 20.98
C THR A 698 -10.87 43.95 22.45
N SER A 699 -10.45 42.89 23.14
CA SER A 699 -10.78 42.66 24.55
C SER A 699 -9.65 41.92 25.24
N ARG A 700 -9.24 42.38 26.44
CA ARG A 700 -8.23 41.72 27.30
C ARG A 700 -6.90 41.39 26.60
N GLY A 701 -6.46 42.24 25.67
CA GLY A 701 -5.20 42.03 24.92
C GLY A 701 -5.31 41.09 23.72
N GLU A 702 -6.52 40.61 23.41
CA GLU A 702 -6.79 39.81 22.22
C GLU A 702 -7.66 40.57 21.21
N ARG A 703 -7.38 40.38 19.92
CA ARG A 703 -8.14 40.95 18.81
C ARG A 703 -8.89 39.83 18.11
N THR A 704 -10.21 39.95 18.00
CA THR A 704 -11.04 39.04 17.21
C THR A 704 -11.46 39.73 15.93
N LEU A 705 -11.20 39.10 14.79
CA LEU A 705 -11.50 39.58 13.46
C LEU A 705 -12.39 38.60 12.74
N ARG A 706 -13.52 39.07 12.21
CA ARG A 706 -14.31 38.35 11.21
C ARG A 706 -13.95 38.90 9.85
N VAL A 707 -13.44 38.06 8.97
CA VAL A 707 -12.96 38.42 7.64
C VAL A 707 -13.68 37.60 6.57
N ARG A 708 -13.80 38.18 5.37
CA ARG A 708 -14.18 37.49 4.15
C ARG A 708 -13.03 37.54 3.16
N ILE A 709 -12.68 36.40 2.60
CA ILE A 709 -11.54 36.24 1.69
C ILE A 709 -12.03 35.70 0.35
N ARG A 710 -11.60 36.27 -0.76
CA ARG A 710 -11.97 35.84 -2.11
C ARG A 710 -10.76 35.70 -3.02
N SER A 711 -10.80 34.73 -3.93
CA SER A 711 -9.89 34.68 -5.07
C SER A 711 -10.57 35.35 -6.26
N GLU A 712 -10.04 36.50 -6.68
CA GLU A 712 -10.57 37.25 -7.83
C GLU A 712 -10.29 36.56 -9.17
N ARG A 713 -9.33 35.62 -9.19
CA ARG A 713 -9.00 34.80 -10.36
C ARG A 713 -9.70 33.44 -10.36
N GLY A 714 -10.51 33.13 -9.34
CA GLY A 714 -11.24 31.87 -9.25
C GLY A 714 -10.37 30.65 -8.91
N ALA A 715 -9.32 30.81 -8.11
CA ALA A 715 -8.46 29.71 -7.69
C ALA A 715 -9.21 28.68 -6.81
N ASN A 716 -8.80 27.41 -6.88
CA ASN A 716 -9.43 26.29 -6.17
C ASN A 716 -9.22 26.32 -4.65
N THR A 717 -8.17 27.01 -4.18
CA THR A 717 -7.82 27.05 -2.76
C THR A 717 -7.52 28.49 -2.34
N ILE A 718 -7.94 28.85 -1.13
CA ILE A 718 -7.58 30.10 -0.45
C ILE A 718 -6.95 29.75 0.89
N ALA A 719 -5.74 30.23 1.12
CA ALA A 719 -5.04 30.12 2.39
C ALA A 719 -4.94 31.48 3.09
N LEU A 720 -5.09 31.45 4.42
CA LEU A 720 -4.84 32.58 5.30
C LEU A 720 -3.78 32.17 6.31
N ARG A 721 -2.72 32.98 6.46
CA ARG A 721 -1.68 32.79 7.48
C ARG A 721 -1.53 34.06 8.31
N VAL A 722 -1.36 33.89 9.62
CA VAL A 722 -1.01 34.98 10.54
C VAL A 722 0.51 35.05 10.64
N ASP A 723 1.08 36.24 10.47
CA ASP A 723 2.52 36.43 10.63
C ASP A 723 2.89 36.30 12.12
N GLY A 724 3.58 35.21 12.48
CA GLY A 724 3.90 34.88 13.87
C GLY A 724 4.77 35.90 14.59
N GLY A 725 5.44 36.80 13.86
CA GLY A 725 6.14 37.94 14.45
C GLY A 725 5.19 39.06 14.93
N THR A 726 3.93 39.03 14.51
CA THR A 726 2.94 40.08 14.78
C THR A 726 1.85 39.67 15.76
N ALA A 727 1.41 38.41 15.72
CA ALA A 727 0.44 37.87 16.64
C ALA A 727 0.45 36.34 16.68
N ALA A 728 -0.03 35.78 17.80
CA ALA A 728 -0.29 34.35 17.93
C ALA A 728 -1.79 34.06 17.81
N VAL A 729 -2.16 33.05 17.01
CA VAL A 729 -3.56 32.64 16.89
C VAL A 729 -4.00 31.88 18.13
N ARG A 730 -5.12 32.28 18.71
CA ARG A 730 -5.73 31.67 19.90
C ARG A 730 -6.95 30.82 19.55
N ALA A 731 -7.73 31.28 18.60
CA ALA A 731 -8.88 30.55 18.08
C ALA A 731 -9.08 30.88 16.61
N LEU A 732 -9.54 29.89 15.84
CA LEU A 732 -9.85 30.03 14.43
C LEU A 732 -11.14 29.28 14.14
N THR A 733 -12.05 29.91 13.40
CA THR A 733 -13.27 29.30 12.87
C THR A 733 -13.38 29.67 11.41
N VAL A 734 -13.65 28.70 10.54
CA VAL A 734 -13.77 28.90 9.10
C VAL A 734 -15.10 28.32 8.65
N GLU A 735 -15.95 29.12 8.02
CA GLU A 735 -17.31 28.73 7.61
C GLU A 735 -18.12 28.06 8.75
N GLY A 736 -17.95 28.56 9.97
CA GLY A 736 -18.61 28.02 11.17
C GLY A 736 -17.97 26.76 11.77
N ARG A 737 -16.96 26.16 11.14
CA ARG A 737 -16.18 25.04 11.70
C ARG A 737 -15.03 25.57 12.55
N THR A 738 -15.02 25.22 13.84
CA THR A 738 -13.90 25.56 14.74
C THR A 738 -12.69 24.69 14.42
N ILE A 739 -11.53 25.35 14.27
CA ILE A 739 -10.23 24.71 14.07
C ILE A 739 -9.54 24.58 15.43
N THR A 740 -9.32 23.35 15.88
CA THR A 740 -8.81 23.05 17.23
C THR A 740 -7.30 22.77 17.29
N ALA A 741 -6.65 22.55 16.15
CA ALA A 741 -5.19 22.43 16.07
C ALA A 741 -4.53 23.82 16.24
N ASP A 742 -3.31 23.87 16.78
CA ASP A 742 -2.48 25.09 17.00
C ASP A 742 -2.25 25.84 15.66
N PRO A 743 -3.13 26.80 15.28
CA PRO A 743 -3.28 27.13 13.87
C PRO A 743 -2.40 28.34 13.54
N ALA A 744 -1.40 28.18 12.69
CA ALA A 744 -0.77 29.34 12.05
C ALA A 744 -1.70 30.02 11.02
N GLY A 745 -2.81 29.35 10.67
CA GLY A 745 -3.70 29.72 9.58
C GLY A 745 -4.60 28.56 9.12
N PHE A 746 -5.19 28.70 7.94
CA PHE A 746 -5.90 27.61 7.25
C PHE A 746 -5.64 27.64 5.73
N ALA A 747 -5.87 26.51 5.07
CA ALA A 747 -6.02 26.38 3.63
C ALA A 747 -7.43 25.84 3.33
N PHE A 748 -8.24 26.60 2.61
CA PHE A 748 -9.63 26.26 2.32
C PHE A 748 -9.83 25.91 0.84
N HIS A 749 -10.26 24.69 0.56
CA HIS A 749 -10.52 24.17 -0.77
C HIS A 749 -11.97 24.37 -1.20
N ALA A 750 -12.18 24.56 -2.50
CA ALA A 750 -13.47 24.90 -3.10
C ALA A 750 -14.19 26.09 -2.40
N PRO A 751 -13.53 27.27 -2.30
CA PRO A 751 -14.09 28.45 -1.63
C PRO A 751 -15.38 28.97 -2.30
N GLY A 752 -15.61 28.63 -3.57
CA GLY A 752 -16.71 29.16 -4.37
C GLY A 752 -16.56 30.66 -4.70
N PRO A 753 -17.45 31.20 -5.55
CA PRO A 753 -17.37 32.61 -5.99
C PRO A 753 -17.65 33.61 -4.86
N GLY A 754 -18.36 33.19 -3.80
CA GLY A 754 -18.65 34.02 -2.64
C GLY A 754 -17.45 34.27 -1.73
N GLY A 755 -16.39 33.44 -1.87
CA GLY A 755 -15.26 33.40 -0.95
C GLY A 755 -15.56 32.67 0.34
N VAL A 756 -14.64 32.80 1.29
CA VAL A 756 -14.65 32.12 2.58
C VAL A 756 -14.76 33.15 3.70
N GLU A 757 -15.63 32.93 4.66
CA GLU A 757 -15.66 33.66 5.91
C GLU A 757 -14.85 32.93 6.99
N ALA A 758 -14.01 33.68 7.70
CA ALA A 758 -13.27 33.18 8.85
C ALA A 758 -13.36 34.16 10.03
N THR A 759 -13.35 33.61 11.24
CA THR A 759 -13.21 34.36 12.49
C THR A 759 -11.93 33.91 13.17
N LEU A 760 -11.02 34.84 13.41
CA LEU A 760 -9.72 34.62 14.05
C LEU A 760 -9.61 35.46 15.31
N THR A 761 -9.23 34.83 16.41
CA THR A 761 -8.86 35.50 17.66
C THR A 761 -7.35 35.39 17.80
N VAL A 762 -6.67 36.52 17.91
CA VAL A 762 -5.22 36.60 17.99
C VAL A 762 -4.79 37.36 19.23
N ALA A 763 -3.72 36.90 19.87
CA ALA A 763 -3.02 37.63 20.90
C ALA A 763 -1.90 38.43 20.22
N ALA A 764 -2.04 39.76 20.21
CA ALA A 764 -1.09 40.64 19.56
C ALA A 764 0.25 40.62 20.30
N THR A 765 1.35 40.46 19.58
CA THR A 765 2.72 40.64 20.11
C THR A 765 3.25 42.04 19.84
N ASN A 766 2.72 42.71 18.80
CA ASN A 766 3.00 44.09 18.39
C ASN A 766 1.69 44.84 18.06
N ASP A 767 1.74 46.16 17.86
CA ASP A 767 0.57 46.99 17.53
C ASP A 767 0.01 46.77 16.10
N GLU A 768 0.80 46.18 15.19
CA GLU A 768 0.40 45.90 13.80
C GLU A 768 0.14 44.41 13.62
N LEU A 769 -1.09 44.02 13.23
CA LEU A 769 -1.41 42.65 12.84
C LEU A 769 -1.21 42.50 11.34
N ARG A 770 -0.42 41.50 10.91
CA ARG A 770 -0.24 41.22 9.49
C ARG A 770 -0.86 39.86 9.13
N LEU A 771 -1.85 39.90 8.26
CA LEU A 771 -2.45 38.72 7.66
C LEU A 771 -1.88 38.54 6.25
N ARG A 772 -1.56 37.31 5.87
CA ARG A 772 -1.20 36.96 4.49
C ARG A 772 -2.28 36.08 3.91
N VAL A 773 -2.82 36.50 2.77
CA VAL A 773 -3.77 35.71 1.98
C VAL A 773 -3.09 35.21 0.74
N THR A 774 -3.27 33.93 0.45
CA THR A 774 -2.76 33.28 -0.75
C THR A 774 -3.91 32.59 -1.44
N ASP A 775 -4.05 32.76 -2.75
CA ASP A 775 -4.90 31.87 -3.53
C ASP A 775 -4.04 30.91 -4.35
N ILE A 776 -4.50 29.67 -4.54
CA ILE A 776 -3.69 28.59 -5.12
C ILE A 776 -4.54 27.82 -6.15
N SER A 777 -4.02 27.69 -7.37
CA SER A 777 -4.54 26.77 -8.38
C SER A 777 -3.57 25.60 -8.49
N PRO A 778 -4.01 24.34 -8.30
CA PRO A 778 -3.14 23.19 -8.40
C PRO A 778 -3.10 22.59 -9.83
N ASN A 779 -3.81 23.19 -10.79
CA ASN A 779 -4.00 22.59 -12.11
C ASN A 779 -2.77 22.80 -13.03
N PRO A 780 -2.11 21.72 -13.49
CA PRO A 780 -0.99 21.82 -14.41
C PRO A 780 -1.30 22.55 -15.72
N SER A 781 -2.55 22.52 -16.21
CA SER A 781 -2.91 23.17 -17.48
C SER A 781 -2.79 24.70 -17.43
N GLU A 782 -2.96 25.30 -16.25
CA GLU A 782 -2.88 26.76 -16.07
C GLU A 782 -1.45 27.30 -16.21
N MET A 783 -0.43 26.46 -16.03
CA MET A 783 0.98 26.87 -16.15
C MET A 783 1.31 27.42 -17.54
N SER A 784 0.63 26.91 -18.57
CA SER A 784 0.81 27.33 -19.96
C SER A 784 0.54 28.81 -20.21
N ALA A 785 -0.26 29.46 -19.34
CA ALA A 785 -0.56 30.88 -19.41
C ALA A 785 0.52 31.76 -18.75
N LEU A 786 1.47 31.17 -18.02
CA LEU A 786 2.49 31.92 -17.29
C LEU A 786 3.66 32.35 -18.19
N PRO A 787 4.15 33.59 -18.04
CA PRO A 787 5.24 34.10 -18.85
C PRO A 787 6.55 33.38 -18.53
N GLY A 788 7.19 32.83 -19.56
CA GLY A 788 8.46 32.10 -19.44
C GLY A 788 8.31 30.63 -19.06
N PHE A 789 7.08 30.12 -18.91
CA PHE A 789 6.85 28.68 -18.81
C PHE A 789 7.14 28.00 -20.15
N ILE A 790 7.86 26.89 -20.08
CA ILE A 790 8.19 26.00 -21.19
C ILE A 790 7.67 24.62 -20.79
N ALA A 791 6.71 24.08 -21.53
CA ALA A 791 6.13 22.79 -21.23
C ALA A 791 7.20 21.67 -21.12
N PRO A 792 7.02 20.71 -20.20
CA PRO A 792 7.87 19.54 -20.15
C PRO A 792 7.76 18.73 -21.45
N PRO A 793 8.84 18.06 -21.89
CA PRO A 793 8.73 17.08 -22.97
C PRO A 793 7.81 15.93 -22.52
N GLY A 794 7.15 15.25 -23.46
CA GLY A 794 6.12 14.24 -23.13
C GLY A 794 6.58 13.00 -22.36
N TRP A 795 7.87 12.85 -22.05
CA TRP A 795 8.39 11.84 -21.11
C TRP A 795 8.48 12.36 -19.67
N LEU A 796 8.01 13.58 -19.42
CA LEU A 796 7.80 14.18 -18.10
C LEU A 796 6.36 14.70 -17.98
N PHE A 797 5.79 14.58 -16.79
CA PHE A 797 4.53 15.23 -16.43
C PHE A 797 4.69 16.04 -15.14
N LEU A 798 3.92 17.11 -15.03
CA LEU A 798 3.89 17.97 -13.84
C LEU A 798 3.08 17.29 -12.73
N GLY A 799 3.74 16.99 -11.61
CA GLY A 799 3.17 16.18 -10.54
C GLY A 799 2.91 16.87 -9.20
N ASP A 800 3.47 18.07 -9.00
CA ASP A 800 3.38 18.88 -7.76
C ASP A 800 3.27 20.35 -8.16
N THR A 801 2.39 20.64 -9.09
CA THR A 801 2.31 21.98 -9.69
C THR A 801 1.27 22.82 -9.00
N LYS A 802 1.65 24.05 -8.65
CA LYS A 802 0.70 25.05 -8.21
C LYS A 802 1.06 26.42 -8.77
N ILE A 803 0.06 27.30 -8.79
CA ILE A 803 0.18 28.71 -9.11
C ILE A 803 -0.40 29.47 -7.92
N SER A 804 0.42 30.24 -7.22
CA SER A 804 -0.01 31.02 -6.07
C SER A 804 0.11 32.53 -6.30
N VAL A 805 -0.86 33.28 -5.79
CA VAL A 805 -0.78 34.74 -5.66
C VAL A 805 -0.99 35.11 -4.21
N THR A 806 -0.01 35.78 -3.62
CA THR A 806 0.01 36.14 -2.21
C THR A 806 -0.08 37.65 -2.05
N LYS A 807 -0.86 38.10 -1.08
CA LYS A 807 -0.97 39.50 -0.68
C LYS A 807 -1.02 39.66 0.84
N ALA A 808 -0.26 40.59 1.38
CA ALA A 808 -0.29 40.96 2.79
C ALA A 808 -1.33 42.05 3.05
N TYR A 809 -1.97 41.94 4.22
CA TYR A 809 -3.00 42.83 4.72
C TYR A 809 -2.59 43.31 6.12
N PRO A 810 -2.01 44.52 6.23
CA PRO A 810 -1.77 45.14 7.53
C PRO A 810 -3.12 45.64 8.11
N LEU A 811 -3.43 45.26 9.35
CA LEU A 811 -4.71 45.52 10.01
C LEU A 811 -4.57 46.17 11.37
#